data_AF-A0A8H4QCM2-F1
#
_entry.id   AF-A0A8H4QCM2-F1
#
_cell.length_a   1.000
_cell.length_b   1.000
_cell.length_c   1.000
_cell.angle_alpha   90.00
_cell.angle_beta   90.00
_cell.angle_gamma   90.00
#
_symmetry.space_group_name_H-M   'P 1'
#
loop_
_entity.id
_entity.type
_entity.pdbx_description
1 polymer ?
#
loop_
_entity_poly.entity_id
_entity_poly.type
_entity_poly.pdbx_seq_one_letter_code
_entity_poly.pdbx_strand_id
1 'polypeptide(L)'
;MVLIILIVAMAANRINSIIQHLAPASALSTVQAKHDDDVVITLAIRTPLTKVFKGGFKDTKLESIILALLDEVKKRMGIDPLLVEDIVMGNVSDANAMYKLRAAALAAGFPNTHACYSIDRLCASGLAAATDLARAIACNSVQVGIACGAESLTHSVDHFAKEIDQAAKDIDQAVLARSVEAADSAQPMGWTSENISRELGVDRPDMDEFAAESFRRAEAAQRDGLFDDEIVPVNTRVEGSDGEWEDVTLTRDEGIRPGTTIEGLAKIRPAFPQWGTNTTAGNSSQPMDGAAALLMMKRSTARELGQPILAKYVGSTVAGVAPRIMGIGPTVAIPKLLSQHGLSLAEMDVIEINEAFASMAVYCRDRLGLDWKKMNPRGGAIALGHPLGTTGVRLIVTGLSIAYRVVCLHLIPSRESKNPNGLESILSCTVLAPPCVIVTCRHFAALGQTLENGRGRVGLVHDDDDDDEADDSSSMNGSQHGESPGRRSQTPSSLTDSSGTAAATESMPLVRPAAALPGHLAPRSRHGTFSPRPPSPRDTVASVESGASGADDWKRWLRGRMRTRKMDHSHRLAQQAGFRFTPLMYLAYYVPFFNWIGQYKLQYLQGDFVSALTMASFYLPMALSLASNLSHVPPIHGLYSFVFNPFIYALLGSCPQMVVGPEAAGSLLVGSVVRNSVDSGQGGEDDALLHAQICGVVAGMAGATVLIAGIARLGFLDSVLSRPFLRGFISAVGFVIAVDQLVPELGLNGLADDMGVSHGSSVDKIRFIFGNAHKAHMPTLAISAISFLVIMVCRELKRRLEPRFPSVVFIPDRFLIVAASAILCARLRWDEQGVDILGEVKSATGGLFAFRWPFQLAHMRHIRDAMSTSFLIALLGFFESSVAAKSLGGSDTIQGMELSANREMIALGVANLVGASFMSLPAFGGYGRSKVNKSTGGKSPMSSIFLSLISLLSILFLLPEFYYLPKPVLSSMISVVAWSLIEEAPHDISFFVRIRGWKELLLMAIIFLSTIFYSLALGIALGIGISLLLVIKHSTRPRIQILGRIPGTNRFENAESDQQRGLEFIEGCLIVKIPEPLTFANTGELKARLRRLELYGTGDAHPALPRIRSHESNSNIIFDIHGVTSIDGSGTQVLEEIVRSYRQRGVRVFFSRGPARRSHPTWHLLERSGIVALCGGESHFVMDVEEALRWTEYEESIGRRSVNSNSARD
;
A
#
# COMPACT_ATOMS: atom_id res chain seq x y z
N MET A 1 -38.52 -7.06 10.26
CA MET A 1 -37.83 -7.44 11.53
C MET A 1 -37.31 -8.87 11.50
N VAL A 2 -38.13 -9.93 11.43
CA VAL A 2 -37.68 -11.33 11.56
C VAL A 2 -36.47 -11.69 10.67
N LEU A 3 -36.42 -11.24 9.41
CA LEU A 3 -35.24 -11.47 8.55
C LEU A 3 -33.97 -10.78 9.07
N ILE A 4 -34.08 -9.57 9.63
CA ILE A 4 -32.95 -8.86 10.26
C ILE A 4 -32.55 -9.57 11.55
N ILE A 5 -33.50 -10.08 12.33
CA ILE A 5 -33.22 -10.84 13.56
C ILE A 5 -32.55 -12.18 13.21
N LEU A 6 -32.96 -12.87 12.15
CA LEU A 6 -32.28 -14.06 11.63
C LEU A 6 -30.90 -13.75 11.09
N ILE A 7 -30.72 -12.67 10.31
CA ILE A 7 -29.41 -12.24 9.83
C ILE A 7 -28.51 -11.85 11.01
N VAL A 8 -29.02 -11.16 12.04
CA VAL A 8 -28.25 -10.79 13.24
C VAL A 8 -27.98 -11.99 14.14
N ALA A 9 -28.87 -12.99 14.24
CA ALA A 9 -28.66 -14.20 15.04
C ALA A 9 -27.77 -15.24 14.33
N MET A 10 -27.89 -15.38 13.01
CA MET A 10 -26.94 -16.17 12.19
C MET A 10 -25.60 -15.45 12.08
N ALA A 11 -25.58 -14.12 11.98
CA ALA A 11 -24.35 -13.36 12.13
C ALA A 11 -23.80 -13.43 13.56
N ALA A 12 -24.60 -13.52 14.62
CA ALA A 12 -24.10 -13.72 15.99
C ALA A 12 -23.55 -15.13 16.20
N ASN A 13 -24.24 -16.16 15.69
CA ASN A 13 -23.77 -17.54 15.79
C ASN A 13 -22.58 -17.82 14.88
N ARG A 14 -22.51 -17.23 13.67
CA ARG A 14 -21.26 -17.20 12.89
C ARG A 14 -20.24 -16.27 13.51
N ILE A 15 -20.56 -15.13 14.10
CA ILE A 15 -19.58 -14.31 14.83
C ILE A 15 -19.02 -15.13 15.99
N ASN A 16 -19.78 -15.99 16.65
CA ASN A 16 -19.26 -16.92 17.66
C ASN A 16 -18.45 -18.09 17.06
N SER A 17 -18.90 -18.74 15.98
CA SER A 17 -18.13 -19.83 15.34
C SER A 17 -16.90 -19.30 14.57
N ILE A 18 -16.92 -18.04 14.15
CA ILE A 18 -15.82 -17.28 13.60
C ILE A 18 -14.99 -16.67 14.74
N ILE A 19 -15.51 -16.40 15.93
CA ILE A 19 -14.74 -16.24 17.18
C ILE A 19 -14.30 -17.63 17.74
N GLN A 20 -14.45 -18.70 16.96
CA GLN A 20 -13.84 -20.02 17.20
C GLN A 20 -12.95 -20.50 16.04
N HIS A 21 -13.06 -19.93 14.82
CA HIS A 21 -12.21 -20.25 13.65
C HIS A 21 -11.35 -19.08 13.13
N LEU A 22 -11.82 -17.83 13.25
CA LEU A 22 -11.00 -16.62 13.37
C LEU A 22 -10.82 -16.18 14.85
N ALA A 23 -11.16 -17.04 15.81
CA ALA A 23 -10.24 -17.14 16.93
C ALA A 23 -8.87 -17.48 16.33
N PRO A 24 -7.79 -16.74 16.62
CA PRO A 24 -6.51 -17.42 16.67
C PRO A 24 -6.71 -18.62 17.61
N ALA A 25 -6.27 -19.81 17.23
CA ALA A 25 -6.37 -21.00 18.10
C ALA A 25 -5.92 -20.57 19.51
N SER A 26 -6.87 -20.54 20.45
CA SER A 26 -7.02 -19.50 21.51
C SER A 26 -5.72 -18.77 21.82
N ALA A 27 -5.53 -17.49 21.43
CA ALA A 27 -4.28 -16.69 21.50
C ALA A 27 -3.05 -17.35 22.17
N LEU A 28 -3.16 -17.68 23.47
CA LEU A 28 -2.34 -18.67 24.17
C LEU A 28 -1.85 -19.86 23.32
N SER A 29 -2.69 -20.79 22.88
CA SER A 29 -2.33 -21.99 22.08
C SER A 29 -1.73 -21.69 20.70
N THR A 30 -2.00 -20.54 20.09
CA THR A 30 -1.22 -20.06 18.92
C THR A 30 0.22 -19.74 19.33
N VAL A 31 0.40 -19.13 20.50
CA VAL A 31 1.72 -18.92 21.11
C VAL A 31 2.37 -20.24 21.61
N GLN A 32 1.57 -21.20 22.12
CA GLN A 32 2.04 -22.52 22.55
C GLN A 32 2.43 -23.45 21.39
N ALA A 33 2.00 -23.16 20.15
CA ALA A 33 2.36 -23.95 18.98
C ALA A 33 3.89 -23.97 18.79
N LYS A 34 4.46 -25.18 18.61
CA LYS A 34 5.91 -25.39 18.48
C LYS A 34 6.31 -25.44 17.01
N HIS A 35 7.07 -24.45 16.56
CA HIS A 35 7.57 -24.35 15.18
C HIS A 35 9.09 -24.35 15.15
N ASP A 36 9.71 -24.94 14.12
CA ASP A 36 11.17 -25.06 14.03
C ASP A 36 11.91 -23.71 13.92
N ASP A 37 11.22 -22.67 13.44
CA ASP A 37 11.70 -21.28 13.44
C ASP A 37 11.53 -20.54 14.79
N ASP A 38 10.92 -21.16 15.82
CA ASP A 38 10.82 -20.57 17.16
C ASP A 38 12.22 -20.21 17.71
N VAL A 39 12.37 -19.03 18.29
CA VAL A 39 13.53 -18.71 19.14
C VAL A 39 13.32 -19.35 20.51
N VAL A 40 14.32 -20.10 20.98
CA VAL A 40 14.27 -20.85 22.23
C VAL A 40 15.44 -20.51 23.15
N ILE A 41 15.21 -20.66 24.45
CA ILE A 41 16.23 -20.59 25.52
C ILE A 41 16.57 -22.03 25.92
N THR A 42 17.86 -22.39 25.90
CA THR A 42 18.35 -23.73 26.24
C THR A 42 19.10 -23.78 27.59
N LEU A 43 19.61 -22.64 28.05
CA LEU A 43 20.19 -22.45 29.38
C LEU A 43 19.80 -21.08 29.94
N ALA A 44 19.50 -21.01 31.24
CA ALA A 44 19.23 -19.77 31.96
C ALA A 44 19.83 -19.87 33.38
N ILE A 45 20.79 -19.01 33.72
CA ILE A 45 21.53 -19.05 35.00
C ILE A 45 21.93 -17.64 35.48
N ARG A 46 22.20 -17.49 36.79
CA ARG A 46 22.69 -16.24 37.39
C ARG A 46 23.72 -16.47 38.49
N THR A 47 24.48 -15.42 38.81
CA THR A 47 25.26 -15.36 40.05
C THR A 47 24.33 -15.11 41.26
N PRO A 48 24.82 -15.29 42.50
CA PRO A 48 24.21 -14.66 43.65
C PRO A 48 24.26 -13.13 43.48
N LEU A 49 23.38 -12.41 44.18
CA LEU A 49 23.38 -10.95 44.26
C LEU A 49 23.99 -10.51 45.60
N THR A 50 25.03 -9.68 45.54
CA THR A 50 25.75 -9.21 46.74
C THR A 50 25.58 -7.71 46.98
N LYS A 51 25.72 -7.29 48.24
CA LYS A 51 25.52 -5.89 48.68
C LYS A 51 26.66 -4.99 48.23
N VAL A 52 26.32 -3.83 47.66
CA VAL A 52 27.31 -2.83 47.24
C VAL A 52 28.18 -2.37 48.43
N PHE A 53 29.48 -2.21 48.18
CA PHE A 53 30.56 -1.89 49.12
C PHE A 53 30.84 -2.89 50.27
N LYS A 54 29.95 -3.83 50.57
CA LYS A 54 30.01 -4.64 51.81
C LYS A 54 29.66 -6.12 51.64
N GLY A 55 29.30 -6.54 50.44
CA GLY A 55 28.97 -7.90 50.08
C GLY A 55 30.13 -8.66 49.43
N GLY A 56 29.87 -9.91 49.06
CA GLY A 56 30.85 -10.81 48.47
C GLY A 56 31.55 -10.33 47.19
N PHE A 57 30.95 -9.42 46.41
CA PHE A 57 31.62 -8.83 45.23
C PHE A 57 32.35 -7.52 45.52
N LYS A 58 32.53 -7.09 46.79
CA LYS A 58 33.09 -5.77 47.11
C LYS A 58 34.47 -5.50 46.48
N ASP A 59 35.30 -6.55 46.32
CA ASP A 59 36.62 -6.46 45.70
C ASP A 59 36.66 -7.09 44.28
N THR A 60 35.52 -7.60 43.81
CA THR A 60 35.39 -8.36 42.55
C THR A 60 34.99 -7.45 41.39
N LYS A 61 35.89 -7.24 40.43
CA LYS A 61 35.62 -6.41 39.25
C LYS A 61 34.58 -7.03 38.32
N LEU A 62 33.84 -6.18 37.60
CA LEU A 62 32.80 -6.56 36.64
C LEU A 62 33.25 -7.64 35.64
N GLU A 63 34.43 -7.49 35.05
CA GLU A 63 35.02 -8.48 34.13
C GLU A 63 35.23 -9.87 34.75
N SER A 64 35.51 -9.94 36.06
CA SER A 64 35.65 -11.21 36.81
C SER A 64 34.30 -11.84 37.11
N ILE A 65 33.27 -11.04 37.41
CA ILE A 65 31.88 -11.53 37.59
C ILE A 65 31.35 -12.09 36.26
N ILE A 66 31.60 -11.41 35.14
CA ILE A 66 31.24 -11.88 33.79
C ILE A 66 31.99 -13.18 33.45
N LEU A 67 33.30 -13.25 33.73
CA LEU A 67 34.12 -14.45 33.48
C LEU A 67 33.57 -15.67 34.23
N ALA A 68 33.33 -15.55 35.55
CA ALA A 68 32.81 -16.65 36.35
C ALA A 68 31.44 -17.16 35.84
N LEU A 69 30.56 -16.25 35.42
CA LEU A 69 29.28 -16.59 34.81
C LEU A 69 29.46 -17.29 33.44
N LEU A 70 30.33 -16.76 32.57
CA LEU A 70 30.56 -17.32 31.23
C LEU A 70 31.27 -18.68 31.26
N ASP A 71 32.13 -18.93 32.25
CA ASP A 71 32.68 -20.28 32.48
C ASP A 71 31.60 -21.27 32.91
N GLU A 72 30.62 -20.87 33.73
CA GLU A 72 29.46 -21.72 34.06
C GLU A 72 28.52 -21.91 32.87
N VAL A 73 28.30 -20.89 32.03
CA VAL A 73 27.61 -21.06 30.73
C VAL A 73 28.34 -22.13 29.89
N LYS A 74 29.66 -22.00 29.73
CA LYS A 74 30.46 -22.92 28.90
C LYS A 74 30.46 -24.35 29.43
N LYS A 75 30.50 -24.56 30.74
CA LYS A 75 30.39 -25.90 31.36
C LYS A 75 29.01 -26.52 31.15
N ARG A 76 27.94 -25.71 31.13
CA ARG A 76 26.54 -26.17 31.11
C ARG A 76 25.91 -26.21 29.72
N MET A 77 26.45 -25.50 28.73
CA MET A 77 25.90 -25.44 27.36
C MET A 77 26.01 -26.77 26.61
N GLY A 78 27.04 -27.59 26.86
CA GLY A 78 27.16 -28.93 26.25
C GLY A 78 27.36 -28.96 24.73
N ILE A 79 27.63 -27.82 24.10
CA ILE A 79 27.97 -27.65 22.69
C ILE A 79 29.33 -26.95 22.54
N ASP A 80 29.96 -27.10 21.38
CA ASP A 80 31.24 -26.44 21.07
C ASP A 80 31.10 -24.90 21.16
N PRO A 81 31.95 -24.21 21.95
CA PRO A 81 32.00 -22.75 21.97
C PRO A 81 32.10 -22.11 20.59
N LEU A 82 32.76 -22.75 19.60
CA LEU A 82 32.87 -22.25 18.22
C LEU A 82 31.52 -21.95 17.53
N LEU A 83 30.41 -22.53 18.01
CA LEU A 83 29.08 -22.34 17.44
C LEU A 83 28.36 -21.07 17.93
N VAL A 84 28.81 -20.44 19.01
CA VAL A 84 28.28 -19.13 19.44
C VAL A 84 28.78 -18.07 18.46
N GLU A 85 27.91 -17.19 17.97
CA GLU A 85 28.30 -16.17 17.00
C GLU A 85 28.36 -14.76 17.62
N ASP A 86 27.55 -14.50 18.65
CA ASP A 86 27.46 -13.19 19.32
C ASP A 86 27.15 -13.32 20.83
N ILE A 87 27.65 -12.36 21.62
CA ILE A 87 27.45 -12.25 23.06
C ILE A 87 27.03 -10.81 23.40
N VAL A 88 25.79 -10.65 23.85
CA VAL A 88 25.15 -9.35 24.07
C VAL A 88 24.96 -9.09 25.56
N MET A 89 25.50 -7.98 26.08
CA MET A 89 25.43 -7.66 27.51
C MET A 89 24.63 -6.40 27.82
N GLY A 90 23.64 -6.52 28.69
CA GLY A 90 23.02 -5.38 29.38
C GLY A 90 23.90 -4.86 30.51
N ASN A 91 24.29 -3.59 30.45
CA ASN A 91 24.98 -2.86 31.53
C ASN A 91 24.47 -1.42 31.59
N VAL A 92 24.67 -0.72 32.70
CA VAL A 92 24.29 0.69 32.87
C VAL A 92 25.43 1.57 33.40
N SER A 93 26.25 1.06 34.34
CA SER A 93 27.18 1.90 35.11
C SER A 93 28.63 1.93 34.62
N ASP A 94 28.99 1.16 33.58
CA ASP A 94 30.38 1.03 33.11
C ASP A 94 30.52 1.40 31.61
N ALA A 95 31.06 2.58 31.34
CA ALA A 95 31.33 3.05 29.97
C ALA A 95 32.31 2.15 29.17
N ASN A 96 33.05 1.26 29.84
CA ASN A 96 33.97 0.29 29.23
C ASN A 96 33.39 -1.14 29.19
N ALA A 97 32.09 -1.32 29.48
CA ALA A 97 31.38 -2.59 29.49
C ALA A 97 31.69 -3.50 28.28
N MET A 98 31.73 -2.96 27.07
CA MET A 98 32.06 -3.72 25.84
C MET A 98 33.46 -4.35 25.87
N TYR A 99 34.48 -3.61 26.34
CA TYR A 99 35.85 -4.11 26.44
C TYR A 99 35.97 -5.18 27.53
N LYS A 100 35.31 -4.98 28.67
CA LYS A 100 35.27 -5.93 29.78
C LYS A 100 34.57 -7.24 29.41
N LEU A 101 33.42 -7.15 28.73
CA LEU A 101 32.71 -8.29 28.14
C LEU A 101 33.61 -9.07 27.18
N ARG A 102 34.28 -8.38 26.25
CA ARG A 102 35.15 -9.03 25.26
C ARG A 102 36.35 -9.72 25.91
N ALA A 103 36.97 -9.09 26.91
CA ALA A 103 38.06 -9.70 27.68
C ALA A 103 37.58 -10.94 28.44
N ALA A 104 36.43 -10.85 29.13
CA ALA A 104 35.86 -11.96 29.90
C ALA A 104 35.45 -13.14 29.01
N ALA A 105 34.84 -12.90 27.84
CA ALA A 105 34.47 -13.95 26.90
C ALA A 105 35.69 -14.71 26.35
N LEU A 106 36.75 -13.99 25.96
CA LEU A 106 38.01 -14.59 25.50
C LEU A 106 38.71 -15.36 26.64
N ALA A 107 38.70 -14.83 27.86
CA ALA A 107 39.26 -15.51 29.05
C ALA A 107 38.46 -16.76 29.43
N ALA A 108 37.14 -16.74 29.28
CA ALA A 108 36.28 -17.91 29.41
C ALA A 108 36.48 -18.92 28.26
N GLY A 109 37.35 -18.67 27.29
CA GLY A 109 37.68 -19.60 26.22
C GLY A 109 36.69 -19.66 25.06
N PHE A 110 35.84 -18.65 24.91
CA PHE A 110 35.12 -18.44 23.64
C PHE A 110 36.11 -17.89 22.59
N PRO A 111 36.14 -18.43 21.36
CA PRO A 111 37.15 -18.06 20.36
C PRO A 111 37.00 -16.62 19.84
N ASN A 112 38.10 -16.11 19.27
CA ASN A 112 38.20 -14.73 18.77
C ASN A 112 37.33 -14.43 17.54
N THR A 113 36.64 -15.43 16.97
CA THR A 113 35.71 -15.29 15.84
C THR A 113 34.36 -14.69 16.23
N HIS A 114 33.94 -14.80 17.49
CA HIS A 114 32.63 -14.28 17.94
C HIS A 114 32.59 -12.75 17.92
N ALA A 115 31.39 -12.19 17.76
CA ALA A 115 31.08 -10.81 18.11
C ALA A 115 30.78 -10.66 19.62
N CYS A 116 30.90 -9.43 20.14
CA CYS A 116 30.36 -9.05 21.45
C CYS A 116 29.94 -7.57 21.41
N TYR A 117 28.83 -7.19 22.05
CA TYR A 117 28.49 -5.78 22.29
C TYR A 117 27.72 -5.56 23.60
N SER A 118 27.77 -4.33 24.11
CA SER A 118 27.01 -3.89 25.28
C SER A 118 25.87 -2.96 24.89
N ILE A 119 24.74 -3.04 25.60
CA ILE A 119 23.55 -2.21 25.39
C ILE A 119 23.09 -1.59 26.71
N ASP A 120 22.74 -0.30 26.66
CA ASP A 120 22.11 0.42 27.76
C ASP A 120 20.63 0.75 27.45
N ARG A 121 19.77 0.51 28.46
CA ARG A 121 18.38 0.94 28.58
C ARG A 121 18.00 1.06 30.07
N LEU A 122 18.93 1.55 30.89
CA LEU A 122 18.88 1.59 32.34
C LEU A 122 18.52 0.21 32.92
N CYS A 123 17.65 0.15 33.92
CA CYS A 123 17.14 -1.08 34.55
C CYS A 123 16.72 -2.19 33.57
N ALA A 124 16.36 -1.84 32.32
CA ALA A 124 15.90 -2.77 31.29
C ALA A 124 17.00 -3.27 30.34
N SER A 125 18.28 -2.91 30.51
CA SER A 125 19.38 -3.30 29.61
C SER A 125 19.47 -4.81 29.36
N GLY A 126 19.32 -5.64 30.40
CA GLY A 126 19.34 -7.11 30.25
C GLY A 126 18.18 -7.65 29.39
N LEU A 127 16.97 -7.07 29.49
CA LEU A 127 15.87 -7.45 28.60
C LEU A 127 16.06 -6.91 27.18
N ALA A 128 16.77 -5.79 27.01
CA ALA A 128 17.16 -5.28 25.71
C ALA A 128 18.16 -6.23 25.03
N ALA A 129 19.17 -6.72 25.75
CA ALA A 129 20.12 -7.72 25.27
C ALA A 129 19.44 -9.02 24.80
N ALA A 130 18.56 -9.60 25.64
CA ALA A 130 17.78 -10.79 25.27
C ALA A 130 16.84 -10.54 24.08
N THR A 131 16.25 -9.33 24.00
CA THR A 131 15.37 -8.93 22.89
C THR A 131 16.12 -8.81 21.56
N ASP A 132 17.27 -8.12 21.56
CA ASP A 132 17.98 -7.80 20.33
C ASP A 132 18.77 -9.01 19.81
N LEU A 133 19.25 -9.91 20.70
CA LEU A 133 19.70 -11.25 20.30
C LEU A 133 18.56 -12.11 19.71
N ALA A 134 17.39 -12.16 20.35
CA ALA A 134 16.26 -12.93 19.83
C ALA A 134 15.80 -12.44 18.44
N ARG A 135 15.92 -11.13 18.16
CA ARG A 135 15.70 -10.56 16.82
C ARG A 135 16.74 -11.03 15.82
N ALA A 136 18.03 -11.00 16.16
CA ALA A 136 19.11 -11.48 15.30
C ALA A 136 18.95 -12.97 14.93
N ILE A 137 18.51 -13.80 15.88
CA ILE A 137 18.21 -15.22 15.66
C ILE A 137 16.97 -15.39 14.76
N ALA A 138 15.89 -14.64 15.02
CA ALA A 138 14.67 -14.72 14.22
C ALA A 138 14.90 -14.36 12.73
N CYS A 139 15.79 -13.40 12.44
CA CYS A 139 16.14 -13.02 11.07
C CYS A 139 17.31 -13.82 10.44
N ASN A 140 17.78 -14.90 11.09
CA ASN A 140 18.92 -15.72 10.66
C ASN A 140 20.23 -14.93 10.49
N SER A 141 20.45 -13.90 11.32
CA SER A 141 21.71 -13.14 11.37
C SER A 141 22.65 -13.64 12.48
N VAL A 142 22.12 -14.44 13.42
CA VAL A 142 22.84 -15.25 14.41
C VAL A 142 22.15 -16.62 14.48
N GLN A 143 22.89 -17.72 14.61
CA GLN A 143 22.32 -19.07 14.81
C GLN A 143 22.25 -19.43 16.30
N VAL A 144 23.33 -19.18 17.04
CA VAL A 144 23.44 -19.37 18.49
C VAL A 144 24.12 -18.15 19.10
N GLY A 145 23.60 -17.65 20.21
CA GLY A 145 24.20 -16.53 20.94
C GLY A 145 23.89 -16.55 22.43
N ILE A 146 24.60 -15.71 23.18
CA ILE A 146 24.43 -15.55 24.62
C ILE A 146 23.92 -14.13 24.91
N ALA A 147 22.78 -14.03 25.60
CA ALA A 147 22.28 -12.75 26.13
C ALA A 147 22.53 -12.71 27.64
N CYS A 148 23.30 -11.75 28.11
CA CYS A 148 23.60 -11.56 29.51
C CYS A 148 23.27 -10.15 30.00
N GLY A 149 23.25 -9.98 31.31
CA GLY A 149 23.29 -8.69 31.97
C GLY A 149 24.24 -8.79 33.15
N ALA A 150 25.09 -7.78 33.33
CA ALA A 150 26.08 -7.75 34.40
C ALA A 150 26.21 -6.32 34.94
N GLU A 151 26.30 -6.17 36.25
CA GLU A 151 26.47 -4.88 36.91
C GLU A 151 27.40 -5.01 38.12
N SER A 152 28.28 -4.02 38.28
CA SER A 152 29.08 -3.84 39.48
C SER A 152 29.03 -2.36 39.86
N LEU A 153 28.05 -2.04 40.70
CA LEU A 153 27.88 -0.73 41.30
C LEU A 153 29.01 -0.45 42.31
N THR A 154 29.54 -1.45 43.02
CA THR A 154 30.69 -1.20 43.94
C THR A 154 31.87 -0.55 43.23
N HIS A 155 32.24 -1.02 42.04
CA HIS A 155 33.38 -0.50 41.27
C HIS A 155 33.03 0.66 40.32
N SER A 156 31.80 1.18 40.39
CA SER A 156 31.34 2.31 39.56
C SER A 156 30.64 3.44 40.32
N VAL A 157 30.22 3.27 41.58
CA VAL A 157 29.37 4.26 42.28
C VAL A 157 30.06 5.60 42.58
N ASP A 158 31.40 5.63 42.65
CA ASP A 158 32.15 6.88 42.77
C ASP A 158 31.94 7.80 41.53
N HIS A 159 31.61 7.19 40.38
CA HIS A 159 31.01 7.82 39.21
C HIS A 159 29.48 7.85 39.35
N PHE A 160 28.76 6.72 39.39
CA PHE A 160 27.30 6.61 39.24
C PHE A 160 26.47 7.64 40.04
N ALA A 161 26.78 7.84 41.33
CA ALA A 161 26.02 8.76 42.19
C ALA A 161 26.29 10.24 41.91
N LYS A 162 27.48 10.57 41.39
CA LYS A 162 27.84 11.93 40.96
C LYS A 162 27.43 12.18 39.51
N GLU A 163 27.69 11.23 38.62
CA GLU A 163 27.48 11.34 37.18
C GLU A 163 26.01 11.29 36.78
N ILE A 164 25.10 10.60 37.48
CA ILE A 164 23.67 10.77 37.15
C ILE A 164 23.19 12.18 37.50
N ASP A 165 23.58 12.72 38.66
CA ASP A 165 23.22 14.09 39.07
C ASP A 165 24.03 15.16 38.32
N GLN A 166 25.17 14.83 37.69
CA GLN A 166 26.00 15.74 36.91
C GLN A 166 25.69 15.68 35.41
N ALA A 167 25.58 14.50 34.80
CA ALA A 167 25.20 14.34 33.39
C ALA A 167 23.80 14.89 33.12
N ALA A 168 22.89 14.84 34.11
CA ALA A 168 21.62 15.55 34.10
C ALA A 168 21.76 17.08 33.92
N LYS A 169 22.79 17.68 34.52
CA LYS A 169 23.12 19.12 34.41
C LYS A 169 23.92 19.44 33.14
N ASP A 170 24.68 18.47 32.65
CA ASP A 170 25.48 18.57 31.43
C ASP A 170 24.63 18.42 30.14
N ILE A 171 23.34 18.06 30.24
CA ILE A 171 22.38 18.22 29.12
C ILE A 171 22.26 19.71 28.77
N ASP A 172 22.35 20.03 27.48
CA ASP A 172 22.23 21.41 26.98
C ASP A 172 20.97 22.11 27.50
N GLN A 173 21.17 23.16 28.27
CA GLN A 173 20.10 23.97 28.86
C GLN A 173 19.22 24.63 27.77
N ALA A 174 19.74 24.87 26.57
CA ALA A 174 18.96 25.35 25.42
C ALA A 174 18.05 24.27 24.77
N VAL A 175 18.24 23.00 25.15
CA VAL A 175 17.34 21.87 24.87
C VAL A 175 16.36 21.66 26.03
N LEU A 176 16.82 21.66 27.29
CA LEU A 176 15.94 21.53 28.46
C LEU A 176 14.88 22.64 28.49
N ALA A 177 15.24 23.87 28.13
CA ALA A 177 14.33 25.02 28.04
C ALA A 177 13.28 24.95 26.90
N ARG A 178 13.21 23.86 26.13
CA ARG A 178 12.22 23.71 25.02
C ARG A 178 10.89 23.14 25.45
N SER A 179 10.84 22.35 26.51
CA SER A 179 9.63 21.68 27.00
C SER A 179 9.84 21.17 28.43
N VAL A 180 8.79 21.17 29.25
CA VAL A 180 8.86 20.70 30.65
C VAL A 180 9.30 19.23 30.69
N GLU A 181 8.81 18.41 29.76
CA GLU A 181 9.15 17.00 29.63
C GLU A 181 10.64 16.75 29.28
N ALA A 182 11.32 17.74 28.70
CA ALA A 182 12.77 17.68 28.48
C ALA A 182 13.52 17.98 29.78
N ALA A 183 13.10 19.00 30.54
CA ALA A 183 13.63 19.29 31.87
C ALA A 183 13.37 18.15 32.88
N ASP A 184 12.22 17.47 32.79
CA ASP A 184 11.88 16.28 33.58
C ASP A 184 12.84 15.10 33.30
N SER A 185 13.46 15.05 32.11
CA SER A 185 14.43 13.99 31.75
C SER A 185 15.77 14.13 32.47
N ALA A 186 16.05 15.28 33.10
CA ALA A 186 17.22 15.52 33.93
C ALA A 186 16.98 15.17 35.42
N GLN A 187 15.84 14.58 35.79
CA GLN A 187 15.50 14.34 37.19
C GLN A 187 15.78 12.88 37.63
N PRO A 188 16.29 12.66 38.85
CA PRO A 188 16.71 11.34 39.30
C PRO A 188 15.53 10.42 39.68
N MET A 189 15.80 9.10 39.73
CA MET A 189 14.80 8.06 40.02
C MET A 189 14.04 8.27 41.34
N GLY A 190 14.67 8.84 42.38
CA GLY A 190 14.01 9.13 43.65
C GLY A 190 12.90 10.18 43.55
N TRP A 191 13.09 11.21 42.71
CA TRP A 191 12.07 12.21 42.40
C TRP A 191 10.87 11.58 41.67
N THR A 192 11.14 10.64 40.74
CA THR A 192 10.11 9.86 40.04
C THR A 192 9.27 9.03 41.02
N SER A 193 9.86 8.47 42.08
CA SER A 193 9.13 7.70 43.11
C SER A 193 8.16 8.58 43.91
N GLU A 194 8.63 9.74 44.42
CA GLU A 194 7.76 10.67 45.15
C GLU A 194 6.69 11.30 44.26
N ASN A 195 6.99 11.57 42.98
CA ASN A 195 6.00 12.02 42.00
C ASN A 195 4.89 10.98 41.78
N ILE A 196 5.23 9.69 41.63
CA ILE A 196 4.23 8.62 41.47
C ILE A 196 3.35 8.53 42.70
N SER A 197 3.93 8.54 43.91
CA SER A 197 3.17 8.56 45.16
C SER A 197 2.20 9.75 45.23
N ARG A 198 2.69 10.97 44.97
CA ARG A 198 1.93 12.23 45.09
C ARG A 198 0.91 12.48 43.98
N GLU A 199 1.22 12.15 42.73
CA GLU A 199 0.37 12.45 41.56
C GLU A 199 -0.60 11.31 41.22
N LEU A 200 -0.29 10.07 41.62
CA LEU A 200 -1.09 8.89 41.29
C LEU A 200 -1.71 8.21 42.52
N GLY A 201 -1.48 8.73 43.73
CA GLY A 201 -2.19 8.33 44.95
C GLY A 201 -1.77 6.96 45.49
N VAL A 202 -0.46 6.74 45.64
CA VAL A 202 0.08 5.56 46.33
C VAL A 202 0.63 6.00 47.68
N ASP A 203 -0.03 5.61 48.76
CA ASP A 203 0.34 6.05 50.10
C ASP A 203 1.43 5.15 50.72
N ARG A 204 2.14 5.70 51.71
CA ARG A 204 3.25 5.00 52.36
C ARG A 204 2.87 3.67 53.04
N PRO A 205 1.71 3.50 53.70
CA PRO A 205 1.34 2.22 54.31
C PRO A 205 1.31 1.08 53.28
N ASP A 206 0.74 1.31 52.09
CA ASP A 206 0.69 0.32 51.01
C ASP A 206 2.10 -0.04 50.50
N MET A 207 2.99 0.96 50.45
CA MET A 207 4.40 0.78 50.08
C MET A 207 5.18 -0.04 51.11
N ASP A 208 4.97 0.22 52.40
CA ASP A 208 5.62 -0.49 53.51
C ASP A 208 5.03 -1.92 53.69
N GLU A 209 3.71 -2.13 53.48
CA GLU A 209 3.10 -3.46 53.41
C GLU A 209 3.66 -4.29 52.24
N PHE A 210 3.69 -3.72 51.02
CA PHE A 210 4.19 -4.41 49.84
C PHE A 210 5.65 -4.85 50.00
N ALA A 211 6.47 -4.00 50.60
CA ALA A 211 7.86 -4.29 50.89
C ALA A 211 8.03 -5.43 51.91
N ALA A 212 7.24 -5.46 53.00
CA ALA A 212 7.28 -6.54 53.98
C ALA A 212 6.97 -7.89 53.35
N GLU A 213 5.94 -7.97 52.50
CA GLU A 213 5.57 -9.20 51.78
C GLU A 213 6.65 -9.64 50.77
N SER A 214 7.29 -8.71 50.05
CA SER A 214 8.42 -9.03 49.16
C SER A 214 9.59 -9.63 49.95
N PHE A 215 9.95 -9.07 51.11
CA PHE A 215 10.98 -9.65 52.00
C PHE A 215 10.59 -11.02 52.55
N ARG A 216 9.35 -11.21 53.03
CA ARG A 216 8.84 -12.48 53.56
C ARG A 216 8.90 -13.61 52.52
N ARG A 217 8.57 -13.31 51.26
CA ARG A 217 8.64 -14.28 50.14
C ARG A 217 10.08 -14.66 49.81
N ALA A 218 10.98 -13.70 49.75
CA ALA A 218 12.40 -13.97 49.49
C ALA A 218 13.05 -14.77 50.62
N GLU A 219 12.75 -14.43 51.88
CA GLU A 219 13.19 -15.18 53.06
C GLU A 219 12.74 -16.65 53.01
N ALA A 220 11.46 -16.89 52.71
CA ALA A 220 10.95 -18.25 52.50
C ALA A 220 11.65 -18.95 51.32
N ALA A 221 11.76 -18.29 50.16
CA ALA A 221 12.35 -18.88 48.96
C ALA A 221 13.84 -19.26 49.14
N GLN A 222 14.63 -18.45 49.84
CA GLN A 222 16.04 -18.76 50.12
C GLN A 222 16.21 -19.79 51.25
N ARG A 223 15.30 -19.84 52.23
CA ARG A 223 15.27 -20.90 53.25
C ARG A 223 14.92 -22.26 52.64
N ASP A 224 13.97 -22.28 51.73
CA ASP A 224 13.37 -23.50 51.16
C ASP A 224 14.08 -24.00 49.88
N GLY A 225 15.30 -23.51 49.60
CA GLY A 225 16.13 -23.96 48.48
C GLY A 225 15.54 -23.66 47.08
N LEU A 226 14.75 -22.60 46.95
CA LEU A 226 14.05 -22.28 45.71
C LEU A 226 14.92 -21.56 44.66
N PHE A 227 16.09 -21.05 45.04
CA PHE A 227 17.03 -20.39 44.13
C PHE A 227 18.19 -21.29 43.66
N ASP A 228 18.33 -22.47 44.26
CA ASP A 228 19.46 -23.41 44.05
C ASP A 228 19.58 -23.96 42.62
N ASP A 229 18.54 -23.84 41.80
CA ASP A 229 18.53 -24.24 40.37
C ASP A 229 18.82 -23.08 39.40
N GLU A 230 18.81 -21.83 39.87
CA GLU A 230 19.19 -20.65 39.07
C GLU A 230 20.55 -20.05 39.47
N ILE A 231 20.93 -20.11 40.75
CA ILE A 231 22.21 -19.58 41.25
C ILE A 231 23.35 -20.54 40.92
N VAL A 232 24.41 -20.03 40.28
CA VAL A 232 25.69 -20.73 40.15
C VAL A 232 26.65 -20.27 41.25
N PRO A 233 27.37 -21.19 41.92
CA PRO A 233 28.40 -20.80 42.89
C PRO A 233 29.50 -19.98 42.23
N VAL A 234 29.83 -18.81 42.80
CA VAL A 234 30.91 -17.95 42.33
C VAL A 234 32.03 -17.92 43.35
N ASN A 235 33.18 -18.45 42.98
CA ASN A 235 34.42 -18.30 43.76
C ASN A 235 34.99 -16.91 43.52
N THR A 236 35.28 -16.17 44.58
CA THR A 236 35.97 -14.89 44.50
C THR A 236 36.85 -14.65 45.72
N ARG A 237 37.57 -13.53 45.73
CA ARG A 237 38.42 -13.13 46.85
C ARG A 237 37.92 -11.83 47.44
N VAL A 238 37.89 -11.76 48.75
CA VAL A 238 37.57 -10.54 49.50
C VAL A 238 38.63 -10.24 50.55
N GLU A 239 38.93 -8.96 50.71
CA GLU A 239 39.82 -8.44 51.74
C GLU A 239 39.07 -8.37 53.08
N GLY A 240 39.58 -9.03 54.11
CA GLY A 240 39.04 -9.07 55.46
C GLY A 240 39.17 -7.73 56.19
N SER A 241 38.54 -7.62 57.36
CA SER A 241 38.64 -6.40 58.20
C SER A 241 40.03 -6.17 58.83
N ASP A 242 40.93 -7.13 58.68
CA ASP A 242 42.33 -7.15 59.07
C ASP A 242 43.31 -6.90 57.89
N GLY A 243 42.81 -6.91 56.64
CA GLY A 243 43.61 -6.71 55.42
C GLY A 243 44.16 -7.99 54.78
N GLU A 244 43.79 -9.17 55.27
CA GLU A 244 44.14 -10.45 54.63
C GLU A 244 43.12 -10.84 53.55
N TRP A 245 43.53 -11.65 52.57
CA TRP A 245 42.67 -12.04 51.44
C TRP A 245 42.07 -13.44 51.62
N GLU A 246 40.75 -13.52 51.78
CA GLU A 246 40.02 -14.78 51.91
C GLU A 246 39.43 -15.24 50.56
N ASP A 247 39.61 -16.51 50.21
CA ASP A 247 38.88 -17.18 49.11
C ASP A 247 37.47 -17.58 49.58
N VAL A 248 36.44 -16.98 49.00
CA VAL A 248 35.03 -17.16 49.40
C VAL A 248 34.18 -17.68 48.23
N THR A 249 33.36 -18.71 48.50
CA THR A 249 32.38 -19.25 47.54
C THR A 249 30.99 -18.68 47.82
N LEU A 250 30.53 -17.80 46.94
CA LEU A 250 29.23 -17.14 47.03
C LEU A 250 28.13 -18.04 46.44
N THR A 251 27.08 -18.30 47.22
CA THR A 251 26.02 -19.28 46.89
C THR A 251 24.59 -18.82 47.17
N ARG A 252 24.40 -17.64 47.78
CA ARG A 252 23.11 -17.12 48.26
C ARG A 252 23.03 -15.62 48.08
N ASP A 253 21.82 -15.09 47.89
CA ASP A 253 21.57 -13.66 47.77
C ASP A 253 21.66 -12.98 49.14
N GLU A 254 22.44 -11.91 49.20
CA GLU A 254 22.70 -11.18 50.44
C GLU A 254 21.65 -10.10 50.73
N GLY A 255 20.86 -9.68 49.74
CA GLY A 255 19.93 -8.54 49.84
C GLY A 255 18.85 -8.74 50.89
N ILE A 256 18.43 -9.99 51.12
CA ILE A 256 17.31 -10.38 51.97
C ILE A 256 17.55 -9.95 53.42
N ARG A 257 16.50 -9.42 54.06
CA ARG A 257 16.50 -8.95 55.46
C ARG A 257 15.49 -9.78 56.26
N PRO A 258 15.94 -10.85 56.94
CA PRO A 258 15.05 -11.74 57.70
C PRO A 258 14.20 -11.00 58.74
N GLY A 259 12.94 -11.40 58.90
CA GLY A 259 12.04 -10.84 59.92
C GLY A 259 11.65 -9.36 59.70
N THR A 260 11.65 -8.88 58.45
CA THR A 260 11.18 -7.51 58.13
C THR A 260 9.66 -7.40 58.30
N THR A 261 9.19 -6.48 59.16
CA THR A 261 7.76 -6.25 59.43
C THR A 261 7.31 -4.82 59.07
N ILE A 262 6.00 -4.62 58.89
CA ILE A 262 5.39 -3.33 58.54
C ILE A 262 5.68 -2.27 59.61
N GLU A 263 5.61 -2.64 60.89
CA GLU A 263 5.92 -1.76 62.04
C GLU A 263 7.42 -1.45 62.15
N GLY A 264 8.28 -2.26 61.53
CA GLY A 264 9.70 -1.97 61.34
C GLY A 264 9.90 -0.93 60.23
N LEU A 265 9.28 -1.15 59.07
CA LEU A 265 9.36 -0.29 57.89
C LEU A 265 8.77 1.11 58.14
N ALA A 266 7.64 1.20 58.85
CA ALA A 266 7.00 2.46 59.24
C ALA A 266 7.91 3.38 60.11
N LYS A 267 8.93 2.82 60.78
CA LYS A 267 9.90 3.58 61.59
C LYS A 267 11.09 4.11 60.78
N ILE A 268 11.25 3.68 59.52
CA ILE A 268 12.35 4.12 58.66
C ILE A 268 12.10 5.55 58.19
N ARG A 269 13.16 6.38 58.18
CA ARG A 269 13.10 7.77 57.71
C ARG A 269 12.93 7.81 56.18
N PRO A 270 12.26 8.85 55.63
CA PRO A 270 12.18 9.04 54.19
C PRO A 270 13.55 9.14 53.54
N ALA A 271 13.71 8.55 52.35
CA ALA A 271 14.96 8.54 51.60
C ALA A 271 15.18 9.86 50.82
N PHE A 272 14.10 10.55 50.43
CA PHE A 272 14.14 11.73 49.57
C PHE A 272 13.33 12.93 50.14
N PRO A 273 13.61 13.38 51.38
CA PRO A 273 12.83 14.41 52.09
C PRO A 273 12.71 15.75 51.35
N GLN A 274 13.58 16.03 50.38
CA GLN A 274 13.53 17.20 49.50
C GLN A 274 12.44 17.13 48.41
N TRP A 275 11.84 15.97 48.16
CA TRP A 275 10.81 15.75 47.12
C TRP A 275 9.51 15.14 47.65
N GLY A 276 9.57 14.43 48.79
CA GLY A 276 8.43 13.85 49.47
C GLY A 276 8.84 12.99 50.67
N THR A 277 7.88 12.27 51.27
CA THR A 277 8.06 11.56 52.55
C THR A 277 7.79 10.06 52.48
N ASN A 278 7.49 9.52 51.31
CA ASN A 278 6.80 8.23 51.22
C ASN A 278 7.75 7.07 50.85
N THR A 279 8.79 7.34 50.05
CA THR A 279 9.85 6.37 49.77
C THR A 279 10.84 6.27 50.92
N THR A 280 11.23 5.05 51.29
CA THR A 280 12.22 4.75 52.33
C THR A 280 13.22 3.71 51.85
N ALA A 281 14.37 3.60 52.52
CA ALA A 281 15.34 2.51 52.29
C ALA A 281 14.87 1.11 52.75
N GLY A 282 13.60 0.99 53.15
CA GLY A 282 12.89 -0.28 53.37
C GLY A 282 11.91 -0.64 52.26
N ASN A 283 11.29 0.37 51.61
CA ASN A 283 10.35 0.19 50.51
C ASN A 283 10.92 0.53 49.12
N SER A 284 12.20 0.85 49.03
CA SER A 284 12.98 0.90 47.78
C SER A 284 13.79 -0.39 47.57
N SER A 285 14.13 -0.69 46.32
CA SER A 285 15.19 -1.66 46.01
C SER A 285 16.53 -1.27 46.63
N GLN A 286 17.35 -2.30 46.89
CA GLN A 286 18.72 -2.16 47.35
C GLN A 286 19.67 -2.19 46.14
N PRO A 287 20.69 -1.32 46.06
CA PRO A 287 21.73 -1.46 45.04
C PRO A 287 22.57 -2.71 45.34
N MET A 288 22.78 -3.53 44.31
CA MET A 288 23.50 -4.82 44.40
C MET A 288 24.44 -5.01 43.21
N ASP A 289 25.41 -5.90 43.37
CA ASP A 289 26.30 -6.39 42.31
C ASP A 289 25.92 -7.83 41.89
N GLY A 290 26.14 -8.19 40.63
CA GLY A 290 25.95 -9.55 40.11
C GLY A 290 25.65 -9.61 38.62
N ALA A 291 25.52 -10.82 38.06
CA ALA A 291 25.30 -11.05 36.63
C ALA A 291 24.35 -12.25 36.34
N ALA A 292 23.75 -12.29 35.15
CA ALA A 292 22.87 -13.37 34.70
C ALA A 292 22.95 -13.57 33.18
N ALA A 293 22.73 -14.80 32.68
CA ALA A 293 22.89 -15.16 31.27
C ALA A 293 21.84 -16.18 30.76
N LEU A 294 21.53 -16.07 29.47
CA LEU A 294 20.68 -16.96 28.69
C LEU A 294 21.45 -17.44 27.46
N LEU A 295 21.36 -18.74 27.15
CA LEU A 295 21.78 -19.29 25.85
C LEU A 295 20.57 -19.39 24.93
N MET A 296 20.66 -18.81 23.74
CA MET A 296 19.54 -18.67 22.81
C MET A 296 19.89 -19.14 21.40
N MET A 297 18.96 -19.82 20.74
CA MET A 297 19.10 -20.35 19.37
C MET A 297 17.71 -20.61 18.74
N LYS A 298 17.65 -21.08 17.49
CA LYS A 298 16.39 -21.59 16.91
C LYS A 298 16.03 -22.98 17.43
N ARG A 299 14.74 -23.32 17.43
CA ARG A 299 14.24 -24.67 17.78
C ARG A 299 14.82 -25.75 16.87
N SER A 300 14.96 -25.49 15.58
CA SER A 300 15.66 -26.39 14.64
C SER A 300 17.10 -26.65 15.08
N THR A 301 17.88 -25.60 15.31
CA THR A 301 19.27 -25.67 15.79
C THR A 301 19.38 -26.39 17.14
N ALA A 302 18.46 -26.12 18.07
CA ALA A 302 18.41 -26.84 19.35
C ALA A 302 18.17 -28.35 19.17
N ARG A 303 17.27 -28.73 18.26
CA ARG A 303 17.00 -30.14 17.91
C ARG A 303 18.19 -30.82 17.24
N GLU A 304 18.87 -30.12 16.33
CA GLU A 304 20.07 -30.60 15.63
C GLU A 304 21.26 -30.80 16.58
N LEU A 305 21.46 -29.86 17.52
CA LEU A 305 22.52 -29.91 18.53
C LEU A 305 22.17 -30.73 19.79
N GLY A 306 21.02 -31.42 19.81
CA GLY A 306 20.57 -32.23 20.95
C GLY A 306 20.31 -31.46 22.25
N GLN A 307 20.07 -30.15 22.15
CA GLN A 307 19.93 -29.23 23.29
C GLN A 307 18.57 -29.35 24.00
N PRO A 308 18.53 -29.21 25.34
CA PRO A 308 17.27 -29.08 26.07
C PRO A 308 16.61 -27.74 25.73
N ILE A 309 15.28 -27.72 25.61
CA ILE A 309 14.50 -26.50 25.36
C ILE A 309 13.77 -26.13 26.65
N LEU A 310 14.24 -25.10 27.36
CA LEU A 310 13.63 -24.64 28.61
C LEU A 310 12.38 -23.80 28.33
N ALA A 311 12.47 -22.88 27.36
CA ALA A 311 11.36 -22.03 26.99
C ALA A 311 11.39 -21.54 25.53
N LYS A 312 10.20 -21.25 25.00
CA LYS A 312 9.99 -20.48 23.77
C LYS A 312 9.94 -18.99 24.07
N TYR A 313 10.73 -18.18 23.35
CA TYR A 313 10.62 -16.73 23.34
C TYR A 313 9.49 -16.30 22.38
N VAL A 314 8.52 -15.56 22.90
CA VAL A 314 7.28 -15.21 22.17
C VAL A 314 7.36 -13.86 21.46
N GLY A 315 8.00 -12.87 22.09
CA GLY A 315 8.06 -11.51 21.58
C GLY A 315 8.38 -10.50 22.68
N SER A 316 8.61 -9.25 22.26
CA SER A 316 8.82 -8.13 23.18
C SER A 316 8.42 -6.78 22.62
N THR A 317 8.12 -5.83 23.51
CA THR A 317 7.64 -4.49 23.16
C THR A 317 8.27 -3.39 24.02
N VAL A 318 8.19 -2.15 23.52
CA VAL A 318 8.68 -0.92 24.16
C VAL A 318 7.56 0.13 24.12
N ALA A 319 7.33 0.89 25.19
CA ALA A 319 6.33 1.95 25.24
C ALA A 319 6.81 3.13 26.08
N GLY A 320 6.86 4.35 25.51
CA GLY A 320 7.29 5.56 26.21
C GLY A 320 6.21 6.11 27.16
N VAL A 321 6.67 6.78 28.21
CA VAL A 321 5.88 7.46 29.26
C VAL A 321 6.57 8.78 29.63
N ALA A 322 5.86 9.71 30.28
CA ALA A 322 6.46 10.98 30.70
C ALA A 322 7.57 10.75 31.74
N PRO A 323 8.77 11.37 31.61
CA PRO A 323 9.93 11.04 32.44
C PRO A 323 9.65 11.14 33.94
N ARG A 324 8.92 12.18 34.38
CA ARG A 324 8.59 12.41 35.80
C ARG A 324 7.78 11.33 36.50
N ILE A 325 7.17 10.42 35.74
CA ILE A 325 6.41 9.25 36.21
C ILE A 325 6.86 7.96 35.49
N MET A 326 8.08 7.91 34.95
CA MET A 326 8.54 6.78 34.12
C MET A 326 8.44 5.40 34.81
N GLY A 327 8.44 5.39 36.15
CA GLY A 327 8.20 4.22 36.98
C GLY A 327 6.91 3.44 36.70
N ILE A 328 5.94 4.00 35.96
CA ILE A 328 4.69 3.31 35.59
C ILE A 328 4.75 2.55 34.26
N GLY A 329 5.92 2.45 33.61
CA GLY A 329 6.10 1.83 32.29
C GLY A 329 5.35 0.51 32.04
N PRO A 330 5.34 -0.48 32.97
CA PRO A 330 4.54 -1.69 32.85
C PRO A 330 3.05 -1.47 32.57
N THR A 331 2.44 -0.42 33.14
CA THR A 331 1.01 -0.13 32.96
C THR A 331 0.64 0.25 31.51
N VAL A 332 1.63 0.60 30.69
CA VAL A 332 1.47 0.83 29.25
C VAL A 332 2.07 -0.31 28.42
N ALA A 333 3.24 -0.82 28.84
CA ALA A 333 4.01 -1.80 28.07
C ALA A 333 3.44 -3.23 28.17
N ILE A 334 2.88 -3.64 29.33
CA ILE A 334 2.27 -4.98 29.48
C ILE A 334 0.98 -5.09 28.65
N PRO A 335 -0.01 -4.17 28.75
CA PRO A 335 -1.18 -4.22 27.87
C PRO A 335 -0.82 -4.16 26.39
N LYS A 336 0.22 -3.39 26.02
CA LYS A 336 0.74 -3.35 24.65
C LYS A 336 1.24 -4.73 24.21
N LEU A 337 2.11 -5.40 24.97
CA LEU A 337 2.64 -6.71 24.60
C LEU A 337 1.54 -7.76 24.49
N LEU A 338 0.65 -7.82 25.50
CA LEU A 338 -0.49 -8.73 25.50
C LEU A 338 -1.39 -8.50 24.29
N SER A 339 -1.70 -7.24 23.94
CA SER A 339 -2.49 -6.90 22.74
C SER A 339 -1.82 -7.29 21.42
N GLN A 340 -0.48 -7.30 21.35
CA GLN A 340 0.26 -7.74 20.16
C GLN A 340 0.21 -9.25 19.93
N HIS A 341 -0.06 -10.03 20.98
CA HIS A 341 -0.19 -11.50 20.93
C HIS A 341 -1.63 -12.00 21.16
N GLY A 342 -2.60 -11.10 21.40
CA GLY A 342 -3.99 -11.43 21.69
C GLY A 342 -4.27 -12.00 23.08
N LEU A 343 -3.31 -11.89 24.00
CA LEU A 343 -3.33 -12.50 25.34
C LEU A 343 -4.00 -11.59 26.39
N SER A 344 -4.33 -12.18 27.54
CA SER A 344 -4.85 -11.50 28.73
C SER A 344 -4.01 -11.80 29.99
N LEU A 345 -4.08 -10.92 30.99
CA LEU A 345 -3.36 -11.12 32.27
C LEU A 345 -3.83 -12.37 33.04
N ALA A 346 -5.07 -12.82 32.84
CA ALA A 346 -5.61 -13.99 33.51
C ALA A 346 -4.99 -15.32 33.03
N GLU A 347 -4.49 -15.35 31.78
CA GLU A 347 -3.81 -16.51 31.20
C GLU A 347 -2.35 -16.63 31.66
N MET A 348 -1.79 -15.61 32.31
CA MET A 348 -0.39 -15.59 32.74
C MET A 348 -0.26 -16.25 34.11
N ASP A 349 0.71 -17.13 34.31
CA ASP A 349 0.83 -17.93 35.55
C ASP A 349 1.88 -17.38 36.52
N VAL A 350 2.94 -16.76 36.00
CA VAL A 350 3.97 -16.06 36.78
C VAL A 350 4.25 -14.71 36.14
N ILE A 351 4.33 -13.65 36.95
CA ILE A 351 4.60 -12.28 36.50
C ILE A 351 5.77 -11.73 37.32
N GLU A 352 6.92 -11.56 36.68
CA GLU A 352 8.13 -11.00 37.29
C GLU A 352 8.25 -9.51 36.90
N ILE A 353 8.07 -8.60 37.85
CA ILE A 353 8.14 -7.13 37.67
C ILE A 353 9.26 -6.56 38.53
N ASN A 354 10.09 -5.69 37.95
CA ASN A 354 11.13 -5.02 38.71
C ASN A 354 10.57 -4.01 39.73
N GLU A 355 10.69 -4.35 41.01
CA GLU A 355 10.33 -3.52 42.16
C GLU A 355 11.41 -2.47 42.45
N ALA A 356 11.70 -1.56 41.51
CA ALA A 356 12.69 -0.50 41.74
C ALA A 356 12.34 0.32 43.00
N PHE A 357 11.05 0.63 43.17
CA PHE A 357 10.43 1.23 44.35
C PHE A 357 9.02 0.65 44.54
N ALA A 358 8.56 0.52 45.78
CA ALA A 358 7.21 0.04 46.09
C ALA A 358 6.12 0.95 45.50
N SER A 359 6.34 2.27 45.43
CA SER A 359 5.46 3.23 44.75
C SER A 359 5.11 2.81 43.31
N MET A 360 6.11 2.30 42.59
CA MET A 360 5.99 1.81 41.21
C MET A 360 5.33 0.43 41.17
N ALA A 361 5.72 -0.47 42.07
CA ALA A 361 5.21 -1.84 42.12
C ALA A 361 3.73 -1.92 42.53
N VAL A 362 3.34 -1.19 43.58
CA VAL A 362 1.95 -1.04 44.05
C VAL A 362 1.09 -0.40 42.97
N TYR A 363 1.52 0.73 42.38
CA TYR A 363 0.77 1.34 41.28
C TYR A 363 0.59 0.37 40.11
N CYS A 364 1.64 -0.39 39.73
CA CYS A 364 1.52 -1.36 38.63
C CYS A 364 0.60 -2.54 38.99
N ARG A 365 0.65 -3.06 40.22
CA ARG A 365 -0.24 -4.11 40.75
C ARG A 365 -1.69 -3.67 40.63
N ASP A 366 -2.01 -2.50 41.19
CA ASP A 366 -3.39 -2.06 41.35
C ASP A 366 -3.97 -1.48 40.06
N ARG A 367 -3.15 -0.80 39.24
CA ARG A 367 -3.57 -0.25 37.94
C ARG A 367 -3.83 -1.32 36.88
N LEU A 368 -3.16 -2.46 36.97
CA LEU A 368 -3.34 -3.60 36.05
C LEU A 368 -4.25 -4.70 36.62
N GLY A 369 -4.59 -4.66 37.91
CA GLY A 369 -5.37 -5.72 38.58
C GLY A 369 -4.60 -7.04 38.67
N LEU A 370 -3.30 -6.99 38.99
CA LEU A 370 -2.45 -8.18 39.06
C LEU A 370 -2.80 -9.02 40.28
N ASP A 371 -2.95 -10.34 40.10
CA ASP A 371 -2.97 -11.29 41.20
C ASP A 371 -1.61 -11.26 41.91
N TRP A 372 -1.60 -10.72 43.14
CA TRP A 372 -0.38 -10.58 43.92
C TRP A 372 0.23 -11.93 44.31
N LYS A 373 -0.48 -13.06 44.21
CA LYS A 373 0.11 -14.41 44.35
C LYS A 373 0.93 -14.83 43.14
N LYS A 374 0.63 -14.29 41.94
CA LYS A 374 1.35 -14.54 40.68
C LYS A 374 2.46 -13.53 40.42
N MET A 375 2.32 -12.31 40.93
CA MET A 375 3.35 -11.26 40.85
C MET A 375 4.47 -11.53 41.86
N ASN A 376 5.71 -11.68 41.40
CA ASN A 376 6.93 -11.88 42.20
C ASN A 376 6.74 -12.89 43.37
N PRO A 377 6.40 -14.18 43.09
CA PRO A 377 6.04 -15.14 44.13
C PRO A 377 7.22 -15.55 45.04
N ARG A 378 8.48 -15.32 44.60
CA ARG A 378 9.70 -15.52 45.40
C ARG A 378 10.26 -14.20 45.98
N GLY A 379 9.50 -13.11 45.93
CA GLY A 379 9.99 -11.77 46.27
C GLY A 379 10.76 -11.13 45.10
N GLY A 380 10.67 -9.81 44.99
CA GLY A 380 11.24 -9.06 43.87
C GLY A 380 12.46 -8.22 44.25
N ALA A 381 12.67 -7.13 43.53
CA ALA A 381 13.87 -6.30 43.65
C ALA A 381 13.94 -5.45 44.94
N ILE A 382 12.86 -5.33 45.72
CA ILE A 382 12.95 -4.76 47.08
C ILE A 382 13.76 -5.70 47.99
N ALA A 383 13.45 -6.99 47.94
CA ALA A 383 14.05 -8.00 48.80
C ALA A 383 15.39 -8.54 48.29
N LEU A 384 15.44 -8.94 47.01
CA LEU A 384 16.64 -9.48 46.37
C LEU A 384 17.64 -8.39 45.95
N GLY A 385 17.14 -7.15 45.80
CA GLY A 385 17.90 -6.00 45.30
C GLY A 385 17.97 -5.91 43.77
N HIS A 386 18.66 -4.87 43.30
CA HIS A 386 18.56 -4.35 41.93
C HIS A 386 19.93 -4.02 41.31
N PRO A 387 20.66 -5.03 40.80
CA PRO A 387 21.79 -4.83 39.89
C PRO A 387 21.23 -4.41 38.52
N LEU A 388 21.51 -3.18 38.07
CA LEU A 388 20.71 -2.51 37.04
C LEU A 388 20.67 -3.25 35.70
N GLY A 389 21.81 -3.43 35.03
CA GLY A 389 21.89 -4.15 33.76
C GLY A 389 21.47 -5.61 33.85
N THR A 390 21.80 -6.26 34.96
CA THR A 390 21.51 -7.68 35.26
C THR A 390 20.03 -7.98 35.47
N THR A 391 19.28 -7.05 36.08
CA THR A 391 17.92 -7.30 36.56
C THR A 391 17.00 -7.79 35.45
N GLY A 392 17.11 -7.25 34.25
CA GLY A 392 16.31 -7.69 33.11
C GLY A 392 16.47 -9.19 32.80
N VAL A 393 17.70 -9.72 32.81
CA VAL A 393 17.94 -11.15 32.59
C VAL A 393 17.56 -11.96 33.84
N ARG A 394 17.82 -11.45 35.05
CA ARG A 394 17.44 -12.12 36.30
C ARG A 394 15.95 -12.44 36.35
N LEU A 395 15.07 -11.50 35.96
CA LEU A 395 13.61 -11.73 35.91
C LEU A 395 13.23 -12.88 34.95
N ILE A 396 13.98 -13.09 33.86
CA ILE A 396 13.79 -14.26 32.99
C ILE A 396 14.22 -15.54 33.71
N VAL A 397 15.43 -15.57 34.27
CA VAL A 397 15.97 -16.76 34.95
C VAL A 397 15.04 -17.21 36.09
N THR A 398 14.62 -16.27 36.94
CA THR A 398 13.74 -16.57 38.10
C THR A 398 12.34 -16.98 37.65
N GLY A 399 11.75 -16.30 36.67
CA GLY A 399 10.47 -16.70 36.09
C GLY A 399 10.49 -18.12 35.50
N LEU A 400 11.59 -18.52 34.86
CA LEU A 400 11.76 -19.87 34.31
C LEU A 400 12.00 -20.93 35.40
N SER A 401 12.76 -20.64 36.46
CA SER A 401 12.92 -21.56 37.61
C SER A 401 11.58 -21.78 38.34
N ILE A 402 10.76 -20.74 38.52
CA ILE A 402 9.40 -20.87 39.09
C ILE A 402 8.55 -21.79 38.20
N ALA A 403 8.49 -21.48 36.90
CA ALA A 403 7.74 -22.24 35.90
C ALA A 403 8.11 -23.74 35.88
N TYR A 404 9.40 -24.05 35.83
CA TYR A 404 9.90 -25.43 35.77
C TYR A 404 9.48 -26.25 37.00
N ARG A 405 9.61 -25.69 38.22
CA ARG A 405 9.20 -26.40 39.45
C ARG A 405 7.69 -26.62 39.53
N VAL A 406 6.87 -25.66 39.09
CA VAL A 406 5.39 -25.80 39.06
C VAL A 406 4.93 -26.94 38.16
N VAL A 407 5.56 -27.13 37.00
CA VAL A 407 5.21 -28.24 36.08
C VAL A 407 5.70 -29.59 36.63
N CYS A 408 6.91 -29.65 37.21
CA CYS A 408 7.43 -30.88 37.83
C CYS A 408 6.54 -31.39 38.98
N LEU A 409 6.01 -30.49 39.82
CA LEU A 409 5.15 -30.85 40.95
C LEU A 409 3.82 -31.51 40.56
N HIS A 410 3.29 -31.22 39.36
CA HIS A 410 2.03 -31.80 38.88
C HIS A 410 2.18 -33.16 38.17
N LEU A 411 3.41 -33.65 37.98
CA LEU A 411 3.68 -34.84 37.15
C LEU A 411 4.27 -36.03 37.91
N ILE A 412 4.54 -35.91 39.22
CA ILE A 412 5.34 -36.91 39.97
C ILE A 412 4.75 -37.26 41.35
N PRO A 413 4.09 -38.41 41.47
CA PRO A 413 3.96 -39.15 42.74
C PRO A 413 5.10 -40.18 42.94
N SER A 414 5.83 -40.53 41.87
CA SER A 414 6.79 -41.65 41.83
C SER A 414 8.20 -41.19 41.44
N ARG A 415 9.17 -41.40 42.32
CA ARG A 415 10.50 -40.73 42.36
C ARG A 415 11.49 -41.06 41.22
N GLU A 416 11.04 -41.69 40.13
CA GLU A 416 11.89 -42.21 39.05
C GLU A 416 11.38 -41.83 37.64
N SER A 417 11.79 -40.66 37.15
CA SER A 417 11.79 -40.36 35.72
C SER A 417 12.94 -39.39 35.39
N LYS A 418 13.90 -39.84 34.57
CA LYS A 418 15.09 -39.08 34.15
C LYS A 418 15.09 -38.79 32.65
N ASN A 419 14.02 -38.17 32.14
CA ASN A 419 13.97 -37.74 30.74
C ASN A 419 13.24 -36.38 30.60
N PRO A 420 13.96 -35.24 30.50
CA PRO A 420 13.38 -33.91 30.60
C PRO A 420 12.71 -33.40 29.32
N ASN A 421 12.82 -34.12 28.19
CA ASN A 421 12.50 -33.65 26.84
C ASN A 421 10.99 -33.40 26.54
N GLY A 422 10.13 -33.30 27.56
CA GLY A 422 8.70 -32.99 27.46
C GLY A 422 8.28 -31.64 28.04
N LEU A 423 9.08 -31.03 28.92
CA LEU A 423 8.70 -29.81 29.66
C LEU A 423 9.24 -28.56 28.95
N GLU A 424 8.36 -27.83 28.24
CA GLU A 424 8.67 -26.51 27.67
C GLU A 424 7.77 -25.42 28.30
N SER A 425 8.39 -24.34 28.76
CA SER A 425 7.69 -23.14 29.25
C SER A 425 7.57 -22.06 28.15
N ILE A 426 6.74 -21.05 28.37
CA ILE A 426 6.44 -20.01 27.37
C ILE A 426 6.69 -18.63 27.97
N LEU A 427 7.53 -17.85 27.29
CA LEU A 427 8.12 -16.62 27.82
C LEU A 427 7.81 -15.39 26.94
N SER A 428 7.18 -14.38 27.53
CA SER A 428 6.88 -13.09 26.88
C SER A 428 7.54 -11.94 27.67
N CYS A 429 8.33 -11.08 27.02
CA CYS A 429 9.20 -10.13 27.69
C CYS A 429 8.82 -8.66 27.40
N THR A 430 8.62 -7.84 28.43
CA THR A 430 8.18 -6.44 28.30
C THR A 430 9.33 -5.47 28.60
N VAL A 431 9.68 -4.59 27.65
CA VAL A 431 10.93 -3.81 27.67
C VAL A 431 10.69 -2.30 27.65
N LEU A 432 10.24 -1.75 28.76
CA LEU A 432 10.63 -0.41 29.21
C LEU A 432 10.77 -0.42 30.75
N ALA A 433 11.38 0.61 31.34
CA ALA A 433 11.57 0.70 32.77
C ALA A 433 10.24 0.96 33.53
N PRO A 434 10.04 0.37 34.72
CA PRO A 434 10.73 -0.81 35.24
C PRO A 434 10.41 -2.05 34.38
N PRO A 435 11.41 -2.88 34.04
CA PRO A 435 11.22 -4.05 33.18
C PRO A 435 10.26 -5.10 33.77
N CYS A 436 9.63 -5.87 32.90
CA CYS A 436 8.73 -6.97 33.29
C CYS A 436 8.90 -8.19 32.38
N VAL A 437 8.82 -9.37 32.96
CA VAL A 437 8.77 -10.67 32.31
C VAL A 437 7.48 -11.38 32.69
N ILE A 438 6.88 -12.07 31.73
CA ILE A 438 5.59 -12.75 31.90
C ILE A 438 5.71 -14.18 31.38
N VAL A 439 5.30 -15.16 32.19
CA VAL A 439 5.47 -16.59 31.91
C VAL A 439 4.13 -17.32 31.99
N THR A 440 3.91 -18.27 31.09
CA THR A 440 2.67 -19.09 31.04
C THR A 440 3.00 -20.58 30.96
N CYS A 441 2.29 -21.39 31.76
CA CYS A 441 2.60 -22.79 32.00
C CYS A 441 1.32 -23.63 32.11
N ARG A 442 0.68 -23.93 30.97
CA ARG A 442 -0.43 -24.88 30.89
C ARG A 442 -0.17 -26.03 29.92
N HIS A 443 -0.43 -27.25 30.40
CA HIS A 443 -0.54 -28.45 29.58
C HIS A 443 -2.00 -28.93 29.60
N PHE A 444 -2.52 -29.42 28.47
CA PHE A 444 -3.92 -29.84 28.37
C PHE A 444 -4.12 -31.27 28.89
N ALA A 445 -5.20 -31.52 29.62
CA ALA A 445 -5.51 -32.82 30.23
C ALA A 445 -6.05 -33.85 29.23
N ALA A 446 -5.20 -34.31 28.31
CA ALA A 446 -5.53 -35.28 27.25
C ALA A 446 -5.59 -36.76 27.71
N LEU A 447 -5.68 -37.01 29.03
CA LEU A 447 -5.62 -38.35 29.64
C LEU A 447 -6.79 -38.64 30.60
N GLY A 448 -7.71 -37.69 30.81
CA GLY A 448 -8.82 -37.83 31.77
C GLY A 448 -10.08 -38.53 31.24
N GLN A 449 -10.37 -38.44 29.94
CA GLN A 449 -11.65 -38.92 29.37
C GLN A 449 -11.63 -40.36 28.81
N THR A 450 -10.49 -41.05 28.87
CA THR A 450 -10.34 -42.44 28.40
C THR A 450 -10.39 -43.50 29.51
N LEU A 451 -10.53 -43.09 30.77
CA LEU A 451 -10.50 -44.01 31.93
C LEU A 451 -11.86 -44.27 32.61
N GLU A 452 -12.91 -43.49 32.32
CA GLU A 452 -14.25 -43.71 32.91
C GLU A 452 -15.00 -44.94 32.35
N ASN A 453 -14.48 -45.60 31.31
CA ASN A 453 -15.05 -46.83 30.73
C ASN A 453 -14.27 -48.11 31.10
N GLY A 454 -13.62 -48.14 32.27
CA GLY A 454 -12.98 -49.32 32.86
C GLY A 454 -13.72 -49.87 34.08
N ARG A 455 -14.36 -51.05 33.98
CA ARG A 455 -15.16 -51.64 35.07
C ARG A 455 -14.30 -52.33 36.15
N GLY A 456 -14.53 -51.96 37.42
CA GLY A 456 -14.94 -52.95 38.43
C GLY A 456 -14.02 -53.28 39.60
N ARG A 457 -14.62 -53.26 40.82
CA ARG A 457 -14.33 -54.02 42.05
C ARG A 457 -12.89 -54.44 42.39
N VAL A 458 -12.39 -53.88 43.51
CA VAL A 458 -11.71 -54.48 44.69
C VAL A 458 -10.97 -53.30 45.38
N GLY A 459 -10.89 -53.14 46.71
CA GLY A 459 -11.45 -53.88 47.85
C GLY A 459 -11.20 -53.08 49.15
N LEU A 460 -11.80 -53.49 50.28
CA LEU A 460 -11.71 -52.79 51.57
C LEU A 460 -10.35 -52.99 52.28
N VAL A 461 -9.95 -51.97 53.06
CA VAL A 461 -9.32 -51.97 54.41
C VAL A 461 -9.05 -50.47 54.72
N HIS A 462 -9.64 -49.82 55.75
CA HIS A 462 -9.38 -49.91 57.20
C HIS A 462 -7.92 -49.48 57.55
N ASP A 463 -7.61 -48.67 58.57
CA ASP A 463 -8.34 -48.15 59.74
C ASP A 463 -7.98 -46.66 60.01
N ASP A 464 -8.77 -45.98 60.86
CA ASP A 464 -8.46 -45.19 62.10
C ASP A 464 -7.05 -44.53 62.26
N ASP A 465 -6.77 -43.51 63.11
CA ASP A 465 -7.53 -42.82 64.16
C ASP A 465 -7.85 -41.32 63.82
N ASP A 466 -7.95 -40.43 64.83
CA ASP A 466 -8.92 -39.31 64.87
C ASP A 466 -8.49 -38.03 65.68
N ASP A 467 -9.43 -37.10 65.96
CA ASP A 467 -9.37 -35.89 66.84
C ASP A 467 -8.51 -34.68 66.34
N ASP A 468 -8.75 -33.38 66.63
CA ASP A 468 -9.87 -32.48 67.07
C ASP A 468 -9.34 -31.01 66.81
N GLU A 469 -9.94 -29.81 66.93
CA GLU A 469 -11.21 -29.16 67.38
C GLU A 469 -11.98 -28.58 66.14
N ALA A 470 -13.21 -28.02 66.15
CA ALA A 470 -13.91 -27.03 67.00
C ALA A 470 -13.27 -25.61 66.99
N ASP A 471 -13.95 -24.45 67.11
CA ASP A 471 -15.35 -24.00 67.01
C ASP A 471 -15.32 -22.43 67.04
N ASP A 472 -16.36 -21.59 66.97
CA ASP A 472 -17.64 -21.54 66.24
C ASP A 472 -18.18 -20.07 66.36
N SER A 473 -19.21 -19.71 65.61
CA SER A 473 -20.26 -18.74 65.98
C SER A 473 -19.97 -17.21 66.01
N SER A 474 -20.62 -16.55 65.04
CA SER A 474 -21.71 -15.56 65.29
C SER A 474 -21.46 -14.05 65.54
N SER A 475 -22.41 -13.26 64.99
CA SER A 475 -22.91 -11.95 65.46
C SER A 475 -22.02 -10.69 65.23
N MET A 476 -22.54 -9.47 65.07
CA MET A 476 -23.93 -9.00 64.90
C MET A 476 -24.02 -7.62 64.16
N ASN A 477 -25.27 -7.19 63.91
CA ASN A 477 -25.81 -5.85 63.57
C ASN A 477 -24.99 -4.60 64.03
N GLY A 478 -25.17 -3.38 63.49
CA GLY A 478 -26.13 -2.81 62.50
C GLY A 478 -25.87 -1.28 62.36
N SER A 479 -26.16 -0.60 61.25
CA SER A 479 -27.48 -0.09 60.78
C SER A 479 -27.84 1.37 61.19
N GLN A 480 -28.34 2.16 60.22
CA GLN A 480 -29.17 3.39 60.31
C GLN A 480 -28.56 4.82 60.32
N HIS A 481 -29.13 5.65 59.42
CA HIS A 481 -29.49 7.09 59.43
C HIS A 481 -28.50 8.21 59.91
N GLY A 482 -28.55 9.46 59.40
CA GLY A 482 -29.39 10.02 58.32
C GLY A 482 -29.34 11.56 58.19
N GLU A 483 -30.20 12.11 57.30
CA GLU A 483 -30.65 13.52 57.18
C GLU A 483 -29.69 14.66 56.74
N SER A 484 -30.30 15.80 56.36
CA SER A 484 -29.71 17.08 55.93
C SER A 484 -30.36 18.23 56.74
N PRO A 485 -29.81 19.46 56.82
CA PRO A 485 -30.36 20.54 55.94
C PRO A 485 -29.52 21.83 55.70
N GLY A 486 -29.64 22.43 54.49
CA GLY A 486 -29.60 23.90 54.28
C GLY A 486 -28.24 24.64 54.35
N ARG A 487 -28.12 25.98 54.13
CA ARG A 487 -29.09 26.99 53.60
C ARG A 487 -28.40 28.35 53.26
N ARG A 488 -28.45 28.82 51.99
CA ARG A 488 -28.29 30.26 51.55
C ARG A 488 -26.95 30.97 51.89
N SER A 489 -26.54 32.13 51.32
CA SER A 489 -26.86 32.89 50.09
C SER A 489 -25.92 34.11 49.98
N GLN A 490 -25.59 34.61 48.78
CA GLN A 490 -25.67 36.05 48.40
C GLN A 490 -25.17 36.33 46.95
N THR A 491 -25.59 37.47 46.40
CA THR A 491 -25.11 38.11 45.16
C THR A 491 -24.75 39.56 45.49
N PRO A 492 -24.05 40.33 44.62
CA PRO A 492 -24.82 41.13 43.64
C PRO A 492 -24.12 41.47 42.30
N SER A 493 -24.95 41.88 41.32
CA SER A 493 -24.75 42.99 40.34
C SER A 493 -23.51 43.07 39.41
N SER A 494 -23.62 43.51 38.14
CA SER A 494 -24.80 43.87 37.32
C SER A 494 -24.43 44.29 35.87
N LEU A 495 -25.27 43.88 34.89
CA LEU A 495 -25.73 44.66 33.70
C LEU A 495 -24.66 45.15 32.66
N THR A 496 -24.97 45.39 31.38
CA THR A 496 -26.24 45.41 30.62
C THR A 496 -26.00 45.10 29.11
N ASP A 497 -26.96 44.44 28.45
CA ASP A 497 -27.61 44.76 27.15
C ASP A 497 -26.82 45.19 25.88
N SER A 498 -27.27 44.91 24.63
CA SER A 498 -28.35 44.03 24.11
C SER A 498 -28.27 43.86 22.57
N SER A 499 -29.05 42.90 22.01
CA SER A 499 -29.66 42.78 20.65
C SER A 499 -29.07 43.46 19.39
N GLY A 500 -29.13 42.87 18.18
CA GLY A 500 -29.62 41.53 17.80
C GLY A 500 -30.15 41.40 16.33
N THR A 501 -30.33 40.15 15.89
CA THR A 501 -31.18 39.65 14.76
C THR A 501 -30.86 39.96 13.28
N ALA A 502 -31.06 38.91 12.45
CA ALA A 502 -31.38 38.88 11.00
C ALA A 502 -30.31 39.29 9.95
N ALA A 503 -30.41 38.91 8.65
CA ALA A 503 -30.83 37.63 8.03
C ALA A 503 -30.50 37.58 6.49
N ALA A 504 -30.08 36.42 6.00
CA ALA A 504 -30.28 35.89 4.62
C ALA A 504 -29.63 36.57 3.36
N THR A 505 -29.81 35.88 2.22
CA THR A 505 -29.63 36.24 0.79
C THR A 505 -28.24 36.46 0.17
N GLU A 506 -27.78 35.40 -0.51
CA GLU A 506 -27.26 35.29 -1.90
C GLU A 506 -26.84 36.55 -2.71
N SER A 507 -25.70 36.48 -3.40
CA SER A 507 -25.59 36.36 -4.89
C SER A 507 -24.21 36.74 -5.48
N MET A 508 -23.89 36.26 -6.69
CA MET A 508 -22.75 36.69 -7.54
C MET A 508 -23.24 37.59 -8.69
N PRO A 509 -22.44 38.54 -9.20
CA PRO A 509 -21.64 38.34 -10.43
C PRO A 509 -20.19 38.86 -10.30
N LEU A 510 -19.17 38.51 -11.10
CA LEU A 510 -19.01 38.21 -12.54
C LEU A 510 -18.91 39.43 -13.51
N VAL A 511 -17.67 39.96 -13.63
CA VAL A 511 -16.89 40.12 -14.90
C VAL A 511 -17.19 41.28 -15.90
N ARG A 512 -16.09 41.86 -16.45
CA ARG A 512 -15.92 42.74 -17.67
C ARG A 512 -16.36 44.22 -17.59
N PRO A 513 -15.90 45.11 -18.51
CA PRO A 513 -14.58 45.25 -19.16
C PRO A 513 -14.08 46.73 -19.21
N ALA A 514 -13.05 47.06 -20.01
CA ALA A 514 -12.40 48.39 -20.09
C ALA A 514 -12.70 49.21 -21.36
N ALA A 515 -12.77 50.54 -21.22
CA ALA A 515 -12.75 51.63 -22.23
C ALA A 515 -12.69 52.99 -21.47
N ALA A 516 -12.23 54.15 -21.96
CA ALA A 516 -11.35 54.55 -23.08
C ALA A 516 -10.78 55.98 -22.80
N LEU A 517 -9.82 56.46 -23.61
CA LEU A 517 -9.19 57.81 -23.52
C LEU A 517 -10.09 58.93 -24.13
N PRO A 518 -10.00 60.21 -23.69
CA PRO A 518 -8.92 61.17 -24.04
C PRO A 518 -8.48 62.08 -22.85
N GLY A 519 -7.48 62.98 -22.93
CA GLY A 519 -6.49 63.32 -23.97
C GLY A 519 -6.23 64.85 -24.05
N HIS A 520 -4.96 65.32 -24.20
CA HIS A 520 -4.61 66.73 -24.50
C HIS A 520 -3.19 66.88 -25.11
N LEU A 521 -2.82 68.08 -25.59
CA LEU A 521 -1.75 68.33 -26.59
C LEU A 521 -0.42 68.91 -26.04
N ALA A 522 0.70 68.36 -26.56
CA ALA A 522 1.87 68.97 -27.26
C ALA A 522 2.20 70.50 -27.18
N PRO A 523 3.37 71.01 -27.67
CA PRO A 523 4.66 70.37 -28.07
C PRO A 523 5.95 71.09 -27.55
N ARG A 524 7.14 70.45 -27.67
CA ARG A 524 8.38 71.09 -28.20
C ARG A 524 9.55 70.11 -28.44
N SER A 525 10.46 70.48 -29.35
CA SER A 525 11.75 69.82 -29.66
C SER A 525 12.92 70.59 -28.99
N ARG A 526 14.21 70.20 -29.00
CA ARG A 526 15.00 69.45 -30.00
C ARG A 526 16.38 69.01 -29.42
N HIS A 527 17.05 68.05 -30.07
CA HIS A 527 18.49 67.67 -29.95
C HIS A 527 18.99 67.00 -28.64
N GLY A 528 20.05 66.18 -28.76
CA GLY A 528 20.91 65.78 -27.62
C GLY A 528 21.22 64.28 -27.47
N THR A 529 22.27 63.81 -28.13
CA THR A 529 22.89 62.47 -27.98
C THR A 529 23.05 61.95 -26.54
N PHE A 530 22.62 60.72 -26.25
CA PHE A 530 23.49 59.57 -25.90
C PHE A 530 22.66 58.29 -25.68
N SER A 531 23.26 57.11 -25.87
CA SER A 531 22.65 55.81 -25.54
C SER A 531 23.50 55.03 -24.55
N PRO A 532 22.87 54.40 -23.54
CA PRO A 532 23.34 53.10 -23.05
C PRO A 532 22.29 51.99 -23.31
N ARG A 533 22.76 50.76 -23.53
CA ARG A 533 21.91 49.56 -23.53
C ARG A 533 21.56 49.16 -22.09
N PRO A 534 20.38 48.54 -21.82
CA PRO A 534 20.19 47.80 -20.57
C PRO A 534 21.20 46.62 -20.51
N PRO A 535 21.72 46.29 -19.31
CA PRO A 535 22.85 45.38 -19.18
C PRO A 535 22.48 43.90 -19.27
N SER A 536 23.38 43.11 -19.86
CA SER A 536 23.44 41.66 -19.63
C SER A 536 24.01 41.39 -18.23
N PRO A 537 23.48 40.42 -17.46
CA PRO A 537 24.20 39.87 -16.32
C PRO A 537 25.52 39.28 -16.81
N ARG A 538 26.64 39.77 -16.26
CA ARG A 538 27.98 39.21 -16.46
C ARG A 538 28.44 38.55 -15.18
N ASP A 539 29.33 37.58 -15.33
CA ASP A 539 29.83 36.73 -14.26
C ASP A 539 30.59 37.52 -13.18
N THR A 540 30.28 37.25 -11.91
CA THR A 540 31.05 37.73 -10.76
C THR A 540 31.79 36.56 -10.14
N VAL A 541 33.12 36.53 -10.29
CA VAL A 541 33.99 35.53 -9.67
C VAL A 541 34.42 36.00 -8.28
N ALA A 542 33.96 35.29 -7.25
CA ALA A 542 34.50 35.30 -5.89
C ALA A 542 34.05 33.98 -5.21
N SER A 543 34.86 33.32 -4.38
CA SER A 543 36.28 33.51 -4.02
C SER A 543 36.90 32.14 -3.74
N VAL A 544 38.24 32.04 -3.79
CA VAL A 544 38.94 30.80 -3.39
C VAL A 544 39.18 30.83 -1.89
N GLU A 545 38.47 29.97 -1.16
CA GLU A 545 38.84 29.54 0.19
C GLU A 545 38.99 28.01 0.22
N SER A 546 39.95 27.52 1.01
CA SER A 546 40.42 26.15 0.96
C SER A 546 40.04 25.36 2.22
N GLY A 547 39.37 24.22 2.04
CA GLY A 547 39.38 23.12 3.02
C GLY A 547 38.12 22.95 3.87
N ALA A 548 37.19 22.12 3.39
CA ALA A 548 36.26 21.34 4.22
C ALA A 548 35.89 20.03 3.49
N SER A 549 35.47 19.01 4.23
CA SER A 549 35.27 17.64 3.71
C SER A 549 34.00 17.46 2.86
N GLY A 550 34.04 16.48 1.95
CA GLY A 550 32.94 16.20 1.02
C GLY A 550 31.80 15.39 1.64
N ALA A 551 30.59 15.96 1.66
CA ALA A 551 29.36 15.24 2.07
C ALA A 551 28.09 15.64 1.27
N ASP A 552 28.01 16.85 0.71
CA ASP A 552 26.75 17.41 0.17
C ASP A 552 26.60 17.38 -1.36
N ASP A 553 27.65 17.01 -2.11
CA ASP A 553 27.66 17.17 -3.56
C ASP A 553 26.63 16.24 -4.26
N TRP A 554 26.42 15.03 -3.74
CA TRP A 554 25.39 14.11 -4.22
C TRP A 554 23.97 14.70 -4.12
N LYS A 555 23.70 15.53 -3.09
CA LYS A 555 22.41 16.21 -2.90
C LYS A 555 22.21 17.38 -3.87
N ARG A 556 23.28 17.94 -4.45
CA ARG A 556 23.20 18.91 -5.56
C ARG A 556 23.03 18.17 -6.89
N TRP A 557 23.81 17.12 -7.13
CA TRP A 557 23.76 16.27 -8.32
C TRP A 557 22.36 15.70 -8.59
N LEU A 558 21.70 15.11 -7.58
CA LEU A 558 20.32 14.60 -7.70
C LEU A 558 19.29 15.71 -7.95
N ARG A 559 19.39 16.84 -7.24
CA ARG A 559 18.47 17.98 -7.42
C ARG A 559 18.60 18.65 -8.79
N GLY A 560 19.78 18.63 -9.39
CA GLY A 560 19.99 19.08 -10.77
C GLY A 560 19.30 18.16 -11.79
N ARG A 561 19.41 16.84 -11.63
CA ARG A 561 18.98 15.85 -12.64
C ARG A 561 17.46 15.65 -12.73
N MET A 562 16.70 16.01 -11.69
CA MET A 562 15.22 15.93 -11.69
C MET A 562 14.51 17.12 -12.36
N ARG A 563 15.17 18.28 -12.54
CA ARG A 563 14.54 19.47 -13.16
C ARG A 563 14.46 19.32 -14.67
N THR A 564 13.27 18.95 -15.17
CA THR A 564 13.00 18.99 -16.62
C THR A 564 12.76 20.43 -17.10
N ARG A 565 13.10 20.72 -18.37
CA ARG A 565 12.78 22.02 -19.02
C ARG A 565 11.30 22.45 -18.89
N LYS A 566 10.37 21.49 -18.77
CA LYS A 566 8.95 21.78 -18.54
C LYS A 566 8.69 22.28 -17.12
N MET A 567 9.33 21.70 -16.10
CA MET A 567 9.17 22.14 -14.71
C MET A 567 9.66 23.58 -14.50
N ASP A 568 10.79 23.97 -15.11
CA ASP A 568 11.26 25.35 -15.03
C ASP A 568 10.35 26.34 -15.77
N HIS A 569 9.72 25.94 -16.87
CA HIS A 569 8.71 26.78 -17.51
C HIS A 569 7.44 26.92 -16.64
N SER A 570 6.96 25.83 -16.05
CA SER A 570 5.82 25.86 -15.11
C SER A 570 6.11 26.68 -13.85
N HIS A 571 7.34 26.61 -13.33
CA HIS A 571 7.79 27.43 -12.20
C HIS A 571 7.77 28.93 -12.54
N ARG A 572 8.24 29.31 -13.73
CA ARG A 572 8.15 30.70 -14.23
C ARG A 572 6.71 31.17 -14.38
N LEU A 573 5.82 30.33 -14.90
CA LEU A 573 4.38 30.64 -15.04
C LEU A 573 3.70 30.80 -13.67
N ALA A 574 3.99 29.92 -12.71
CA ALA A 574 3.48 30.04 -11.33
C ALA A 574 3.95 31.35 -10.67
N GLN A 575 5.23 31.70 -10.82
CA GLN A 575 5.77 32.97 -10.32
C GLN A 575 5.15 34.19 -11.02
N GLN A 576 4.94 34.16 -12.33
CA GLN A 576 4.27 35.23 -13.08
C GLN A 576 2.80 35.40 -12.67
N ALA A 577 2.13 34.33 -12.22
CA ALA A 577 0.78 34.36 -11.68
C ALA A 577 0.72 34.55 -10.14
N GLY A 578 1.85 34.82 -9.48
CA GLY A 578 1.92 35.12 -8.04
C GLY A 578 1.84 33.90 -7.09
N PHE A 579 1.78 32.67 -7.61
CA PHE A 579 1.67 31.46 -6.79
C PHE A 579 3.05 30.96 -6.31
N ARG A 580 3.14 30.60 -5.02
CA ARG A 580 4.30 29.87 -4.48
C ARG A 580 4.30 28.43 -5.00
N PHE A 581 5.33 28.07 -5.76
CA PHE A 581 5.48 26.71 -6.29
C PHE A 581 5.74 25.70 -5.16
N THR A 582 4.80 24.80 -4.91
CA THR A 582 4.92 23.73 -3.90
C THR A 582 5.09 22.37 -4.57
N PRO A 583 6.01 21.49 -4.13
CA PRO A 583 6.19 20.14 -4.73
C PRO A 583 4.90 19.32 -4.80
N LEU A 584 4.00 19.51 -3.83
CA LEU A 584 2.67 18.90 -3.77
C LEU A 584 1.83 19.15 -5.03
N MET A 585 1.97 20.31 -5.68
CA MET A 585 1.26 20.63 -6.94
C MET A 585 1.66 19.70 -8.09
N TYR A 586 2.94 19.29 -8.12
CA TYR A 586 3.43 18.33 -9.11
C TYR A 586 3.03 16.90 -8.72
N LEU A 587 3.08 16.56 -7.43
CA LEU A 587 2.65 15.25 -6.92
C LEU A 587 1.16 14.99 -7.19
N ALA A 588 0.28 15.96 -6.95
CA ALA A 588 -1.18 15.86 -7.15
C ALA A 588 -1.58 15.64 -8.63
N TYR A 589 -0.71 15.96 -9.59
CA TYR A 589 -0.93 15.60 -11.00
C TYR A 589 -0.68 14.11 -11.26
N TYR A 590 0.34 13.50 -10.65
CA TYR A 590 0.67 12.08 -10.83
C TYR A 590 -0.07 11.14 -9.87
N VAL A 591 -0.50 11.65 -8.71
CA VAL A 591 -1.30 10.92 -7.70
C VAL A 591 -2.59 11.72 -7.45
N PRO A 592 -3.66 11.48 -8.23
CA PRO A 592 -4.90 12.27 -8.20
C PRO A 592 -5.59 12.30 -6.84
N PHE A 593 -5.33 11.33 -5.95
CA PHE A 593 -5.80 11.32 -4.56
C PHE A 593 -5.65 12.67 -3.87
N PHE A 594 -4.45 13.27 -3.90
CA PHE A 594 -4.17 14.54 -3.22
C PHE A 594 -4.93 15.74 -3.81
N ASN A 595 -5.39 15.64 -5.06
CA ASN A 595 -6.25 16.67 -5.67
C ASN A 595 -7.72 16.49 -5.29
N TRP A 596 -8.22 15.24 -5.30
CA TRP A 596 -9.66 14.99 -5.10
C TRP A 596 -10.09 14.94 -3.64
N ILE A 597 -9.25 14.42 -2.74
CA ILE A 597 -9.62 14.27 -1.32
C ILE A 597 -9.89 15.61 -0.63
N GLY A 598 -9.12 16.65 -0.97
CA GLY A 598 -9.32 18.02 -0.47
C GLY A 598 -10.51 18.75 -1.10
N GLN A 599 -11.09 18.22 -2.19
CA GLN A 599 -12.30 18.74 -2.83
C GLN A 599 -13.56 17.92 -2.46
N TYR A 600 -13.40 16.85 -1.68
CA TYR A 600 -14.50 15.96 -1.32
C TYR A 600 -15.48 16.64 -0.36
N LYS A 601 -16.78 16.54 -0.65
CA LYS A 601 -17.86 17.14 0.13
C LYS A 601 -18.73 16.04 0.73
N LEU A 602 -19.11 16.18 2.00
CA LEU A 602 -19.95 15.21 2.72
C LEU A 602 -21.29 14.91 1.99
N GLN A 603 -21.83 15.86 1.23
CA GLN A 603 -23.01 15.66 0.38
C GLN A 603 -22.84 14.58 -0.72
N TYR A 604 -21.61 14.20 -1.06
CA TYR A 604 -21.35 13.12 -2.04
C TYR A 604 -21.36 11.73 -1.39
N LEU A 605 -21.21 11.65 -0.05
CA LEU A 605 -21.09 10.40 0.72
C LEU A 605 -22.25 9.44 0.47
N GLN A 606 -23.48 9.95 0.51
CA GLN A 606 -24.68 9.14 0.28
C GLN A 606 -24.73 8.56 -1.14
N GLY A 607 -24.36 9.35 -2.14
CA GLY A 607 -24.32 8.92 -3.55
C GLY A 607 -23.23 7.89 -3.79
N ASP A 608 -21.99 8.18 -3.37
CA ASP A 608 -20.85 7.28 -3.54
C ASP A 608 -21.04 5.95 -2.78
N PHE A 609 -21.62 5.96 -1.57
CA PHE A 609 -21.89 4.76 -0.78
C PHE A 609 -23.02 3.90 -1.36
N VAL A 610 -24.19 4.49 -1.67
CA VAL A 610 -25.32 3.72 -2.24
C VAL A 610 -24.95 3.18 -3.63
N SER A 611 -24.18 3.95 -4.40
CA SER A 611 -23.65 3.50 -5.68
C SER A 611 -22.69 2.31 -5.51
N ALA A 612 -21.75 2.37 -4.57
CA ALA A 612 -20.85 1.26 -4.25
C ALA A 612 -21.58 0.00 -3.76
N LEU A 613 -22.57 0.14 -2.87
CA LEU A 613 -23.44 -0.95 -2.42
C LEU A 613 -24.21 -1.56 -3.59
N THR A 614 -24.72 -0.71 -4.49
CA THR A 614 -25.39 -1.18 -5.70
C THR A 614 -24.42 -1.91 -6.62
N MET A 615 -23.17 -1.45 -6.79
CA MET A 615 -22.16 -2.19 -7.58
C MET A 615 -21.87 -3.56 -6.96
N ALA A 616 -21.54 -3.60 -5.67
CA ALA A 616 -21.21 -4.81 -4.95
C ALA A 616 -22.29 -5.89 -5.09
N SER A 617 -23.56 -5.48 -5.02
CA SER A 617 -24.74 -6.35 -5.01
C SER A 617 -24.87 -7.32 -6.18
N PHE A 618 -24.32 -6.99 -7.35
CA PHE A 618 -24.32 -7.88 -8.52
C PHE A 618 -22.91 -8.17 -9.05
N TYR A 619 -21.92 -7.30 -8.83
CA TYR A 619 -20.56 -7.55 -9.28
C TYR A 619 -19.77 -8.53 -8.42
N LEU A 620 -20.05 -8.67 -7.12
CA LEU A 620 -19.41 -9.71 -6.31
C LEU A 620 -19.93 -11.11 -6.67
N PRO A 621 -21.26 -11.34 -6.79
CA PRO A 621 -21.80 -12.53 -7.45
C PRO A 621 -21.21 -12.80 -8.84
N MET A 622 -21.11 -11.78 -9.71
CA MET A 622 -20.54 -11.93 -11.05
C MET A 622 -19.06 -12.33 -11.00
N ALA A 623 -18.24 -11.74 -10.13
CA ALA A 623 -16.82 -12.07 -10.02
C ALA A 623 -16.57 -13.53 -9.63
N LEU A 624 -17.38 -14.08 -8.71
CA LEU A 624 -17.36 -15.49 -8.34
C LEU A 624 -17.64 -16.38 -9.56
N SER A 625 -18.71 -16.06 -10.29
CA SER A 625 -19.11 -16.79 -11.51
C SER A 625 -18.09 -16.66 -12.66
N LEU A 626 -17.39 -15.54 -12.78
CA LEU A 626 -16.35 -15.34 -13.79
C LEU A 626 -15.11 -16.19 -13.49
N ALA A 627 -14.68 -16.24 -12.23
CA ALA A 627 -13.56 -17.07 -11.81
C ALA A 627 -13.86 -18.57 -12.01
N SER A 628 -15.04 -19.05 -11.58
CA SER A 628 -15.42 -20.46 -11.70
C SER A 628 -15.69 -20.89 -13.14
N ASN A 629 -16.54 -20.16 -13.87
CA ASN A 629 -17.13 -20.66 -15.12
C ASN A 629 -16.34 -20.25 -16.38
N LEU A 630 -15.50 -19.22 -16.31
CA LEU A 630 -14.74 -18.72 -17.47
C LEU A 630 -13.22 -18.85 -17.27
N SER A 631 -12.71 -18.77 -16.04
CA SER A 631 -11.28 -18.88 -15.77
C SER A 631 -10.84 -20.25 -15.25
N HIS A 632 -11.76 -21.11 -14.78
CA HIS A 632 -11.44 -22.36 -14.07
C HIS A 632 -10.49 -22.13 -12.86
N VAL A 633 -10.65 -20.99 -12.18
CA VAL A 633 -9.87 -20.56 -11.01
C VAL A 633 -10.81 -20.54 -9.78
N PRO A 634 -10.34 -20.87 -8.56
CA PRO A 634 -11.22 -20.91 -7.39
C PRO A 634 -11.96 -19.57 -7.16
N PRO A 635 -13.28 -19.56 -6.87
CA PRO A 635 -14.13 -18.38 -7.05
C PRO A 635 -13.65 -17.12 -6.31
N ILE A 636 -13.03 -17.31 -5.13
CA ILE A 636 -12.52 -16.24 -4.24
C ILE A 636 -11.52 -15.30 -4.94
N HIS A 637 -10.76 -15.78 -5.92
CA HIS A 637 -9.77 -14.98 -6.66
C HIS A 637 -10.42 -13.93 -7.58
N GLY A 638 -11.71 -14.12 -7.93
CA GLY A 638 -12.53 -13.07 -8.52
C GLY A 638 -12.82 -11.94 -7.53
N LEU A 639 -13.20 -12.26 -6.29
CA LEU A 639 -13.47 -11.26 -5.25
C LEU A 639 -12.20 -10.47 -4.84
N TYR A 640 -11.03 -11.12 -4.79
CA TYR A 640 -9.76 -10.44 -4.52
C TYR A 640 -9.49 -9.28 -5.49
N SER A 641 -9.88 -9.40 -6.77
CA SER A 641 -9.70 -8.32 -7.75
C SER A 641 -10.56 -7.09 -7.45
N PHE A 642 -11.70 -7.25 -6.77
CA PHE A 642 -12.54 -6.16 -6.29
C PHE A 642 -12.09 -5.56 -4.95
N VAL A 643 -11.26 -6.26 -4.16
CA VAL A 643 -10.60 -5.67 -2.99
C VAL A 643 -9.49 -4.73 -3.44
N PHE A 644 -8.50 -5.23 -4.20
CA PHE A 644 -7.28 -4.45 -4.44
C PHE A 644 -7.43 -3.41 -5.57
N ASN A 645 -7.98 -3.82 -6.72
CA ASN A 645 -7.87 -3.00 -7.93
C ASN A 645 -8.74 -1.72 -7.90
N PRO A 646 -9.98 -1.70 -7.36
CA PRO A 646 -10.76 -0.47 -7.15
C PRO A 646 -10.09 0.51 -6.17
N PHE A 647 -9.46 0.00 -5.11
CA PHE A 647 -8.77 0.82 -4.12
C PHE A 647 -7.54 1.51 -4.73
N ILE A 648 -6.65 0.74 -5.37
CA ILE A 648 -5.45 1.30 -6.03
C ILE A 648 -5.84 2.26 -7.16
N TYR A 649 -6.88 1.95 -7.94
CA TYR A 649 -7.38 2.86 -8.96
C TYR A 649 -7.96 4.15 -8.36
N ALA A 650 -8.65 4.12 -7.23
CA ALA A 650 -9.17 5.34 -6.60
C ALA A 650 -8.07 6.32 -6.14
N LEU A 651 -6.83 5.83 -5.95
CA LEU A 651 -5.66 6.64 -5.61
C LEU A 651 -4.96 7.25 -6.84
N LEU A 652 -4.93 6.50 -7.96
CA LEU A 652 -4.07 6.78 -9.13
C LEU A 652 -4.83 7.17 -10.41
N GLY A 653 -6.10 6.79 -10.55
CA GLY A 653 -6.93 6.94 -11.74
C GLY A 653 -7.37 8.38 -12.00
N SER A 654 -7.57 8.72 -13.28
CA SER A 654 -8.00 10.06 -13.71
C SER A 654 -9.49 10.17 -14.05
N CYS A 655 -10.22 9.06 -14.20
CA CYS A 655 -11.68 9.07 -14.36
C CYS A 655 -12.42 8.90 -13.01
N PRO A 656 -13.18 9.91 -12.51
CA PRO A 656 -13.67 9.88 -11.12
C PRO A 656 -14.81 8.88 -10.85
N GLN A 657 -15.54 8.50 -11.90
CA GLN A 657 -16.72 7.61 -11.82
C GLN A 657 -16.40 6.18 -12.29
N MET A 658 -15.14 5.91 -12.64
CA MET A 658 -14.67 4.61 -13.09
C MET A 658 -14.62 3.59 -11.95
N VAL A 659 -15.12 2.40 -12.23
CA VAL A 659 -15.02 1.22 -11.36
C VAL A 659 -14.07 0.22 -12.00
N VAL A 660 -13.04 -0.22 -11.26
CA VAL A 660 -12.15 -1.33 -11.66
C VAL A 660 -12.69 -2.65 -11.10
N GLY A 661 -12.26 -3.79 -11.64
CA GLY A 661 -12.83 -5.12 -11.39
C GLY A 661 -12.66 -6.05 -12.60
N PRO A 662 -12.93 -7.35 -12.45
CA PRO A 662 -12.73 -8.36 -13.48
C PRO A 662 -13.77 -8.22 -14.60
N GLU A 663 -13.47 -8.80 -15.76
CA GLU A 663 -14.22 -8.65 -17.01
C GLU A 663 -14.30 -10.00 -17.72
N ALA A 664 -15.44 -10.36 -18.29
CA ALA A 664 -15.69 -11.71 -18.85
C ALA A 664 -14.66 -12.13 -19.91
N ALA A 665 -14.29 -11.22 -20.81
CA ALA A 665 -13.31 -11.49 -21.85
C ALA A 665 -11.88 -11.70 -21.30
N GLY A 666 -11.50 -10.95 -20.26
CA GLY A 666 -10.25 -11.19 -19.54
C GLY A 666 -10.24 -12.53 -18.81
N SER A 667 -11.35 -12.88 -18.15
CA SER A 667 -11.53 -14.15 -17.45
C SER A 667 -11.45 -15.36 -18.37
N LEU A 668 -12.09 -15.31 -19.55
CA LEU A 668 -12.03 -16.38 -20.55
C LEU A 668 -10.59 -16.60 -21.06
N LEU A 669 -9.85 -15.50 -21.29
CA LEU A 669 -8.46 -15.57 -21.71
C LEU A 669 -7.55 -16.15 -20.61
N VAL A 670 -7.81 -15.88 -19.33
CA VAL A 670 -7.13 -16.59 -18.21
C VAL A 670 -7.41 -18.10 -18.27
N GLY A 671 -8.68 -18.49 -18.46
CA GLY A 671 -9.06 -19.91 -18.54
C GLY A 671 -8.32 -20.67 -19.64
N SER A 672 -8.13 -20.04 -20.80
CA SER A 672 -7.33 -20.64 -21.89
C SER A 672 -5.86 -20.91 -21.50
N VAL A 673 -5.25 -20.06 -20.66
CA VAL A 673 -3.86 -20.27 -20.18
C VAL A 673 -3.80 -21.35 -19.10
N VAL A 674 -4.78 -21.37 -18.18
CA VAL A 674 -4.91 -22.43 -17.17
C VAL A 674 -5.05 -23.79 -17.85
N ARG A 675 -5.99 -23.94 -18.79
CA ARG A 675 -6.21 -25.18 -19.53
C ARG A 675 -4.99 -25.62 -20.33
N ASN A 676 -4.35 -24.71 -21.08
CA ASN A 676 -3.11 -25.02 -21.81
C ASN A 676 -1.99 -25.54 -20.88
N SER A 677 -1.94 -25.10 -19.62
CA SER A 677 -0.95 -25.58 -18.64
C SER A 677 -1.29 -26.97 -18.09
N VAL A 678 -2.58 -27.31 -17.97
CA VAL A 678 -3.06 -28.67 -17.60
C VAL A 678 -2.85 -29.64 -18.77
N ASP A 679 -3.28 -29.27 -19.98
CA ASP A 679 -3.08 -30.07 -21.21
C ASP A 679 -1.58 -30.33 -21.50
N SER A 680 -0.70 -29.45 -21.02
CA SER A 680 0.77 -29.62 -21.07
C SER A 680 1.35 -30.57 -19.98
N GLY A 681 0.51 -31.21 -19.18
CA GLY A 681 0.91 -32.13 -18.12
C GLY A 681 1.62 -31.51 -16.92
N GLN A 682 1.41 -30.20 -16.66
CA GLN A 682 2.10 -29.48 -15.57
C GLN A 682 1.31 -29.45 -14.25
N GLY A 683 0.11 -30.04 -14.21
CA GLY A 683 -0.77 -30.19 -13.05
C GLY A 683 -2.02 -30.99 -13.41
N GLY A 684 -2.83 -31.37 -12.42
CA GLY A 684 -4.16 -31.96 -12.63
C GLY A 684 -5.26 -30.91 -12.59
N GLU A 685 -6.44 -31.23 -13.14
CA GLU A 685 -7.60 -30.31 -13.21
C GLU A 685 -8.08 -29.81 -11.82
N ASP A 686 -7.84 -30.60 -10.77
CA ASP A 686 -8.17 -30.27 -9.38
C ASP A 686 -7.13 -29.37 -8.66
N ASP A 687 -6.01 -28.99 -9.29
CA ASP A 687 -4.98 -28.13 -8.65
C ASP A 687 -5.40 -26.65 -8.61
N ALA A 688 -6.36 -26.39 -7.72
CA ALA A 688 -6.85 -25.07 -7.34
C ALA A 688 -5.74 -24.05 -7.00
N LEU A 689 -4.59 -24.51 -6.49
CA LEU A 689 -3.49 -23.65 -6.09
C LEU A 689 -2.60 -23.28 -7.31
N LEU A 690 -2.32 -24.23 -8.20
CA LEU A 690 -1.66 -23.95 -9.48
C LEU A 690 -2.51 -23.02 -10.36
N HIS A 691 -3.81 -23.27 -10.46
CA HIS A 691 -4.74 -22.44 -11.23
C HIS A 691 -4.76 -20.99 -10.73
N ALA A 692 -4.79 -20.79 -9.41
CA ALA A 692 -4.66 -19.47 -8.78
C ALA A 692 -3.29 -18.80 -9.06
N GLN A 693 -2.19 -19.56 -9.05
CA GLN A 693 -0.86 -19.03 -9.37
C GLN A 693 -0.74 -18.61 -10.83
N ILE A 694 -1.26 -19.41 -11.78
CA ILE A 694 -1.32 -19.06 -13.21
C ILE A 694 -2.16 -17.79 -13.41
N CYS A 695 -3.30 -17.67 -12.73
CA CYS A 695 -4.12 -16.46 -12.73
C CYS A 695 -3.32 -15.22 -12.27
N GLY A 696 -2.58 -15.33 -11.17
CA GLY A 696 -1.70 -14.28 -10.66
C GLY A 696 -0.59 -13.91 -11.65
N VAL A 697 0.05 -14.89 -12.31
CA VAL A 697 1.05 -14.66 -13.35
C VAL A 697 0.45 -13.89 -14.53
N VAL A 698 -0.71 -14.32 -15.06
CA VAL A 698 -1.39 -13.66 -16.19
C VAL A 698 -1.79 -12.22 -15.83
N ALA A 699 -2.39 -11.99 -14.66
CA ALA A 699 -2.73 -10.66 -14.17
C ALA A 699 -1.49 -9.77 -13.98
N GLY A 700 -0.40 -10.33 -13.46
CA GLY A 700 0.87 -9.63 -13.24
C GLY A 700 1.54 -9.23 -14.55
N MET A 701 1.60 -10.15 -15.53
CA MET A 701 2.11 -9.88 -16.87
C MET A 701 1.27 -8.84 -17.61
N ALA A 702 -0.06 -8.93 -17.53
CA ALA A 702 -0.95 -7.95 -18.14
C ALA A 702 -0.78 -6.57 -17.50
N GLY A 703 -0.76 -6.50 -16.16
CA GLY A 703 -0.51 -5.26 -15.41
C GLY A 703 0.84 -4.62 -15.72
N ALA A 704 1.91 -5.43 -15.73
CA ALA A 704 3.26 -4.97 -16.11
C ALA A 704 3.29 -4.46 -17.57
N THR A 705 2.61 -5.13 -18.51
CA THR A 705 2.53 -4.69 -19.91
C THR A 705 1.89 -3.29 -20.02
N VAL A 706 0.74 -3.07 -19.38
CA VAL A 706 0.06 -1.76 -19.40
C VAL A 706 0.88 -0.70 -18.65
N LEU A 707 1.52 -1.05 -17.53
CA LEU A 707 2.38 -0.15 -16.77
C LEU A 707 3.59 0.33 -17.58
N ILE A 708 4.32 -0.60 -18.22
CA ILE A 708 5.46 -0.29 -19.10
C ILE A 708 5.00 0.60 -20.25
N ALA A 709 3.87 0.28 -20.89
CA ALA A 709 3.32 1.08 -21.97
C ALA A 709 2.90 2.50 -21.52
N GLY A 710 2.36 2.65 -20.30
CA GLY A 710 2.06 3.94 -19.69
C GLY A 710 3.31 4.78 -19.37
N ILE A 711 4.35 4.15 -18.83
CA ILE A 711 5.66 4.77 -18.56
C ILE A 711 6.33 5.22 -19.88
N ALA A 712 6.27 4.37 -20.91
CA ALA A 712 6.73 4.67 -22.27
C ALA A 712 5.83 5.68 -23.03
N ARG A 713 4.74 6.14 -22.42
CA ARG A 713 3.78 7.12 -22.94
C ARG A 713 3.06 6.68 -24.23
N LEU A 714 2.81 5.38 -24.37
CA LEU A 714 2.10 4.78 -25.50
C LEU A 714 0.58 5.06 -25.49
N GLY A 715 0.06 5.83 -24.54
CA GLY A 715 -1.34 6.26 -24.47
C GLY A 715 -1.80 7.11 -25.66
N PHE A 716 -0.93 7.45 -26.64
CA PHE A 716 -1.38 7.94 -27.94
C PHE A 716 -2.20 6.88 -28.71
N LEU A 717 -2.02 5.58 -28.42
CA LEU A 717 -2.80 4.49 -29.01
C LEU A 717 -4.31 4.63 -28.76
N ASP A 718 -4.70 5.30 -27.67
CA ASP A 718 -6.09 5.67 -27.39
C ASP A 718 -6.71 6.59 -28.47
N SER A 719 -5.90 7.40 -29.17
CA SER A 719 -6.40 8.27 -30.25
C SER A 719 -6.83 7.49 -31.51
N VAL A 720 -6.43 6.22 -31.62
CA VAL A 720 -6.84 5.31 -32.71
C VAL A 720 -8.30 4.87 -32.54
N LEU A 721 -8.83 4.90 -31.31
CA LEU A 721 -10.19 4.46 -30.99
C LEU A 721 -11.25 5.47 -31.42
N SER A 722 -11.68 5.37 -32.68
CA SER A 722 -12.78 6.17 -33.24
C SER A 722 -14.14 5.81 -32.62
N ARG A 723 -15.09 6.77 -32.54
CA ARG A 723 -16.45 6.48 -32.02
C ARG A 723 -17.16 5.31 -32.74
N PRO A 724 -17.08 5.15 -34.08
CA PRO A 724 -17.63 3.98 -34.77
C PRO A 724 -16.97 2.65 -34.35
N PHE A 725 -15.65 2.63 -34.13
CA PHE A 725 -14.97 1.47 -33.57
C PHE A 725 -15.53 1.12 -32.19
N LEU A 726 -15.64 2.11 -31.30
CA LEU A 726 -16.17 1.93 -29.94
C LEU A 726 -17.59 1.33 -29.97
N ARG A 727 -18.47 1.85 -30.84
CA ARG A 727 -19.85 1.34 -30.96
C ARG A 727 -19.92 -0.07 -31.54
N GLY A 728 -19.19 -0.35 -32.62
CA GLY A 728 -19.15 -1.69 -33.20
C GLY A 728 -18.68 -2.73 -32.19
N PHE A 729 -17.61 -2.40 -31.45
CA PHE A 729 -17.04 -3.24 -30.42
C PHE A 729 -17.99 -3.46 -29.22
N ILE A 730 -18.51 -2.40 -28.60
CA ILE A 730 -19.44 -2.52 -27.46
C ILE A 730 -20.69 -3.34 -27.82
N SER A 731 -21.23 -3.12 -29.02
CA SER A 731 -22.41 -3.86 -29.52
C SER A 731 -22.10 -5.35 -29.69
N ALA A 732 -20.91 -5.66 -30.20
CA ALA A 732 -20.45 -7.03 -30.40
C ALA A 732 -20.19 -7.74 -29.07
N VAL A 733 -19.51 -7.07 -28.12
CA VAL A 733 -19.33 -7.56 -26.74
C VAL A 733 -20.68 -7.83 -26.08
N GLY A 734 -21.64 -6.92 -26.20
CA GLY A 734 -23.01 -7.11 -25.72
C GLY A 734 -23.68 -8.35 -26.32
N PHE A 735 -23.55 -8.57 -27.63
CA PHE A 735 -24.09 -9.75 -28.29
C PHE A 735 -23.39 -11.06 -27.86
N VAL A 736 -22.05 -11.07 -27.83
CA VAL A 736 -21.25 -12.23 -27.39
C VAL A 736 -21.61 -12.63 -25.96
N ILE A 737 -21.65 -11.66 -25.04
CA ILE A 737 -22.03 -11.93 -23.64
C ILE A 737 -23.46 -12.48 -23.55
N ALA A 738 -24.41 -11.92 -24.30
CA ALA A 738 -25.79 -12.42 -24.31
C ALA A 738 -25.87 -13.88 -24.81
N VAL A 739 -25.12 -14.25 -25.85
CA VAL A 739 -25.03 -15.64 -26.33
C VAL A 739 -24.37 -16.54 -25.30
N ASP A 740 -23.28 -16.10 -24.68
CA ASP A 740 -22.53 -16.87 -23.69
C ASP A 740 -23.35 -17.15 -22.41
N GLN A 741 -24.29 -16.28 -22.05
CA GLN A 741 -25.18 -16.52 -20.90
C GLN A 741 -26.37 -17.44 -21.21
N LEU A 742 -26.79 -17.60 -22.47
CA LEU A 742 -27.89 -18.51 -22.81
C LEU A 742 -27.57 -19.98 -22.48
N VAL A 743 -26.29 -20.38 -22.51
CA VAL A 743 -25.87 -21.75 -22.15
C VAL A 743 -26.16 -22.09 -20.67
N PRO A 744 -25.69 -21.31 -19.68
CA PRO A 744 -26.05 -21.50 -18.28
C PRO A 744 -27.52 -21.15 -17.96
N GLU A 745 -28.14 -20.19 -18.65
CA GLU A 745 -29.58 -19.90 -18.47
C GLU A 745 -30.49 -21.07 -18.90
N LEU A 746 -30.05 -21.89 -19.86
CA LEU A 746 -30.71 -23.14 -20.28
C LEU A 746 -30.25 -24.38 -19.48
N GLY A 747 -29.22 -24.25 -18.63
CA GLY A 747 -28.65 -25.36 -17.86
C GLY A 747 -27.85 -26.36 -18.71
N LEU A 748 -27.26 -25.93 -19.82
CA LEU A 748 -26.55 -26.79 -20.78
C LEU A 748 -25.02 -26.87 -20.56
N ASN A 749 -24.52 -26.41 -19.41
CA ASN A 749 -23.10 -26.22 -19.12
C ASN A 749 -22.25 -27.47 -19.38
N GLY A 750 -22.49 -28.58 -18.67
CA GLY A 750 -21.69 -29.80 -18.80
C GLY A 750 -21.66 -30.34 -20.23
N LEU A 751 -22.81 -30.35 -20.91
CA LEU A 751 -22.90 -30.78 -22.31
C LEU A 751 -22.14 -29.84 -23.29
N ALA A 752 -21.97 -28.56 -22.94
CA ALA A 752 -21.18 -27.62 -23.73
C ALA A 752 -19.67 -27.81 -23.52
N ASP A 753 -19.24 -28.24 -22.33
CA ASP A 753 -17.84 -28.59 -22.04
C ASP A 753 -17.47 -29.98 -22.59
N ASP A 754 -18.32 -30.99 -22.43
CA ASP A 754 -18.19 -32.33 -23.03
C ASP A 754 -17.97 -32.28 -24.55
N MET A 755 -18.66 -31.34 -25.22
CA MET A 755 -18.57 -31.13 -26.66
C MET A 755 -17.50 -30.09 -27.07
N GLY A 756 -16.78 -29.49 -26.11
CA GLY A 756 -15.75 -28.46 -26.35
C GLY A 756 -16.30 -27.12 -26.89
N VAL A 757 -17.61 -26.90 -26.87
CA VAL A 757 -18.27 -25.73 -27.46
C VAL A 757 -18.25 -24.50 -26.55
N SER A 758 -17.99 -24.67 -25.24
CA SER A 758 -17.86 -23.54 -24.30
C SER A 758 -16.82 -22.49 -24.72
N HIS A 759 -15.81 -22.90 -25.48
CA HIS A 759 -14.73 -22.06 -26.01
C HIS A 759 -14.90 -21.71 -27.51
N GLY A 760 -15.97 -22.17 -28.18
CA GLY A 760 -16.24 -21.92 -29.59
C GLY A 760 -16.70 -20.48 -29.90
N SER A 761 -16.89 -20.16 -31.18
CA SER A 761 -17.44 -18.84 -31.57
C SER A 761 -18.88 -18.69 -31.08
N SER A 762 -19.40 -17.46 -31.01
CA SER A 762 -20.82 -17.25 -30.69
C SER A 762 -21.75 -17.94 -31.69
N VAL A 763 -21.33 -18.15 -32.94
CA VAL A 763 -22.09 -18.91 -33.95
C VAL A 763 -22.12 -20.40 -33.62
N ASP A 764 -21.03 -20.97 -33.09
CA ASP A 764 -20.99 -22.38 -32.66
C ASP A 764 -21.83 -22.61 -31.41
N LYS A 765 -21.78 -21.68 -30.44
CA LYS A 765 -22.65 -21.68 -29.27
C LYS A 765 -24.13 -21.56 -29.65
N ILE A 766 -24.48 -20.67 -30.59
CA ILE A 766 -25.84 -20.57 -31.14
C ILE A 766 -26.27 -21.89 -31.82
N ARG A 767 -25.40 -22.51 -32.63
CA ARG A 767 -25.68 -23.81 -33.27
C ARG A 767 -25.90 -24.91 -32.23
N PHE A 768 -25.08 -24.96 -31.18
CA PHE A 768 -25.21 -25.91 -30.08
C PHE A 768 -26.50 -25.70 -29.28
N ILE A 769 -26.87 -24.45 -28.99
CA ILE A 769 -28.13 -24.10 -28.32
C ILE A 769 -29.32 -24.57 -29.16
N PHE A 770 -29.39 -24.22 -30.45
CA PHE A 770 -30.49 -24.68 -31.32
C PHE A 770 -30.53 -26.22 -31.48
N GLY A 771 -29.37 -26.88 -31.50
CA GLY A 771 -29.30 -28.34 -31.55
C GLY A 771 -29.76 -29.04 -30.26
N ASN A 772 -29.46 -28.47 -29.09
CA ASN A 772 -29.69 -29.10 -27.79
C ASN A 772 -30.79 -28.44 -26.93
N ALA A 773 -31.54 -27.45 -27.45
CA ALA A 773 -32.62 -26.78 -26.71
C ALA A 773 -33.67 -27.74 -26.14
N HIS A 774 -33.88 -28.90 -26.77
CA HIS A 774 -34.77 -29.96 -26.30
C HIS A 774 -34.26 -30.71 -25.04
N LYS A 775 -33.00 -30.47 -24.63
CA LYS A 775 -32.37 -31.00 -23.41
C LYS A 775 -32.24 -29.95 -22.29
N ALA A 776 -32.77 -28.73 -22.49
CA ALA A 776 -32.64 -27.65 -21.52
C ALA A 776 -33.28 -28.01 -20.18
N HIS A 777 -32.61 -27.64 -19.08
CA HIS A 777 -33.07 -27.96 -17.74
C HIS A 777 -34.20 -27.00 -17.32
N MET A 778 -35.44 -27.49 -17.32
CA MET A 778 -36.65 -26.64 -17.16
C MET A 778 -36.69 -25.83 -15.85
N PRO A 779 -36.29 -26.34 -14.68
CA PRO A 779 -36.18 -25.53 -13.46
C PRO A 779 -35.17 -24.38 -13.61
N THR A 780 -34.00 -24.65 -14.20
CA THR A 780 -32.97 -23.65 -14.49
C THR A 780 -33.50 -22.55 -15.41
N LEU A 781 -34.17 -22.93 -16.51
CA LEU A 781 -34.77 -22.02 -17.48
C LEU A 781 -35.91 -21.17 -16.90
N ALA A 782 -36.73 -21.74 -16.01
CA ALA A 782 -37.77 -20.98 -15.32
C ALA A 782 -37.16 -19.92 -14.38
N ILE A 783 -36.13 -20.28 -13.61
CA ILE A 783 -35.45 -19.39 -12.66
C ILE A 783 -34.73 -18.24 -13.39
N SER A 784 -34.02 -18.52 -14.48
CA SER A 784 -33.35 -17.49 -15.30
C SER A 784 -34.36 -16.54 -15.95
N ALA A 785 -35.35 -17.07 -16.67
CA ALA A 785 -36.35 -16.27 -17.38
C ALA A 785 -37.17 -15.35 -16.45
N ILE A 786 -37.60 -15.85 -15.28
CA ILE A 786 -38.30 -15.04 -14.27
C ILE A 786 -37.36 -13.96 -13.71
N SER A 787 -36.11 -14.29 -13.41
CA SER A 787 -35.14 -13.34 -12.87
C SER A 787 -34.83 -12.22 -13.87
N PHE A 788 -34.55 -12.56 -15.13
CA PHE A 788 -34.35 -11.60 -16.21
C PHE A 788 -35.55 -10.65 -16.37
N LEU A 789 -36.77 -11.20 -16.41
CA LEU A 789 -38.01 -10.43 -16.52
C LEU A 789 -38.18 -9.44 -15.36
N VAL A 790 -38.01 -9.89 -14.11
CA VAL A 790 -38.15 -9.04 -12.91
C VAL A 790 -37.10 -7.92 -12.90
N ILE A 791 -35.83 -8.21 -13.21
CA ILE A 791 -34.78 -7.19 -13.29
C ILE A 791 -35.12 -6.15 -14.38
N MET A 792 -35.60 -6.59 -15.55
CA MET A 792 -35.96 -5.70 -16.66
C MET A 792 -37.19 -4.83 -16.36
N VAL A 793 -38.21 -5.37 -15.69
CA VAL A 793 -39.37 -4.59 -15.23
C VAL A 793 -38.96 -3.55 -14.19
N CYS A 794 -38.15 -3.92 -13.19
CA CYS A 794 -37.60 -2.96 -12.22
C CYS A 794 -36.78 -1.84 -12.87
N ARG A 795 -35.93 -2.17 -13.85
CA ARG A 795 -35.13 -1.21 -14.64
C ARG A 795 -36.00 -0.20 -15.38
N GLU A 796 -37.01 -0.65 -16.12
CA GLU A 796 -37.88 0.24 -16.89
C GLU A 796 -38.80 1.07 -15.99
N LEU A 797 -39.32 0.50 -14.90
CA LEU A 797 -40.10 1.22 -13.90
C LEU A 797 -39.28 2.34 -13.26
N LYS A 798 -38.03 2.07 -12.87
CA LYS A 798 -37.09 3.10 -12.40
C LYS A 798 -36.89 4.20 -13.43
N ARG A 799 -36.57 3.87 -14.68
CA ARG A 799 -36.34 4.84 -15.77
C ARG A 799 -37.54 5.77 -16.00
N ARG A 800 -38.77 5.28 -15.78
CA ARG A 800 -40.00 6.09 -15.89
C ARG A 800 -40.31 6.93 -14.64
N LEU A 801 -39.90 6.46 -13.46
CA LEU A 801 -40.16 7.16 -12.18
C LEU A 801 -39.08 8.18 -11.82
N GLU A 802 -37.83 7.98 -12.23
CA GLU A 802 -36.67 8.84 -11.93
C GLU A 802 -36.91 10.35 -12.22
N PRO A 803 -37.49 10.76 -13.36
CA PRO A 803 -37.78 12.18 -13.62
C PRO A 803 -38.84 12.81 -12.70
N ARG A 804 -39.61 11.98 -11.98
CA ARG A 804 -40.68 12.40 -11.06
C ARG A 804 -40.30 12.23 -9.59
N PHE A 805 -39.43 11.27 -9.29
CA PHE A 805 -38.96 10.93 -7.95
C PHE A 805 -37.47 10.57 -7.97
N PRO A 806 -36.55 11.57 -7.89
CA PRO A 806 -35.11 11.33 -7.98
C PRO A 806 -34.56 10.34 -6.95
N SER A 807 -35.22 10.18 -5.80
CA SER A 807 -34.85 9.21 -4.75
C SER A 807 -34.94 7.73 -5.20
N VAL A 808 -35.70 7.42 -6.25
CA VAL A 808 -35.88 6.05 -6.79
C VAL A 808 -34.57 5.45 -7.32
N VAL A 809 -33.62 6.31 -7.70
CA VAL A 809 -32.26 5.95 -8.13
C VAL A 809 -31.52 5.13 -7.06
N PHE A 810 -31.76 5.42 -5.77
CA PHE A 810 -31.05 4.83 -4.64
C PHE A 810 -31.55 3.44 -4.20
N ILE A 811 -32.58 2.89 -4.86
CA ILE A 811 -33.16 1.59 -4.51
C ILE A 811 -32.28 0.45 -5.07
N PRO A 812 -31.70 -0.45 -4.27
CA PRO A 812 -30.84 -1.54 -4.75
C PRO A 812 -31.66 -2.76 -5.20
N ASP A 813 -32.52 -2.59 -6.22
CA ASP A 813 -33.36 -3.65 -6.81
C ASP A 813 -32.59 -4.93 -7.17
N ARG A 814 -31.39 -4.78 -7.76
CA ARG A 814 -30.50 -5.90 -8.09
C ARG A 814 -30.09 -6.72 -6.87
N PHE A 815 -29.78 -6.06 -5.75
CA PHE A 815 -29.48 -6.72 -4.48
C PHE A 815 -30.67 -7.53 -3.97
N LEU A 816 -31.87 -6.94 -4.02
CA LEU A 816 -33.09 -7.59 -3.54
C LEU A 816 -33.40 -8.87 -4.32
N ILE A 817 -33.18 -8.87 -5.64
CA ILE A 817 -33.41 -10.03 -6.50
C ILE A 817 -32.37 -11.13 -6.24
N VAL A 818 -31.09 -10.77 -6.11
CA VAL A 818 -30.01 -11.71 -5.74
C VAL A 818 -30.29 -12.34 -4.37
N ALA A 819 -30.53 -11.52 -3.34
CA ALA A 819 -30.80 -11.99 -1.98
C ALA A 819 -32.08 -12.85 -1.92
N ALA A 820 -33.16 -12.46 -2.60
CA ALA A 820 -34.38 -13.26 -2.67
C ALA A 820 -34.13 -14.61 -3.36
N SER A 821 -33.34 -14.65 -4.43
CA SER A 821 -33.02 -15.91 -5.13
C SER A 821 -32.21 -16.88 -4.28
N ALA A 822 -31.22 -16.42 -3.51
CA ALA A 822 -30.46 -17.26 -2.59
C ALA A 822 -31.32 -17.78 -1.43
N ILE A 823 -32.20 -16.94 -0.87
CA ILE A 823 -33.18 -17.33 0.16
C ILE A 823 -34.17 -18.37 -0.40
N LEU A 824 -34.67 -18.18 -1.62
CA LEU A 824 -35.59 -19.13 -2.27
C LEU A 824 -34.88 -20.45 -2.60
N CYS A 825 -33.64 -20.41 -3.09
CA CYS A 825 -32.82 -21.60 -3.32
C CYS A 825 -32.64 -22.42 -2.04
N ALA A 826 -32.24 -21.79 -0.94
CA ALA A 826 -32.06 -22.44 0.35
C ALA A 826 -33.38 -22.95 0.99
N ARG A 827 -34.53 -22.36 0.64
CA ARG A 827 -35.86 -22.75 1.18
C ARG A 827 -36.60 -23.77 0.33
N LEU A 828 -36.39 -23.78 -0.98
CA LEU A 828 -37.05 -24.68 -1.93
C LEU A 828 -36.13 -25.83 -2.37
N ARG A 829 -34.86 -25.80 -1.96
CA ARG A 829 -33.81 -26.77 -2.27
C ARG A 829 -33.63 -27.00 -3.76
N TRP A 830 -33.38 -25.91 -4.49
CA TRP A 830 -33.09 -25.96 -5.93
C TRP A 830 -31.81 -26.77 -6.24
N ASP A 831 -30.90 -26.93 -5.27
CA ASP A 831 -29.78 -27.86 -5.29
C ASP A 831 -30.20 -29.31 -5.57
N GLU A 832 -31.19 -29.84 -4.84
CA GLU A 832 -31.71 -31.21 -5.07
C GLU A 832 -32.55 -31.32 -6.35
N GLN A 833 -33.01 -30.20 -6.89
CA GLN A 833 -33.77 -30.12 -8.14
C GLN A 833 -32.87 -30.01 -9.38
N GLY A 834 -31.55 -30.19 -9.24
CA GLY A 834 -30.59 -30.16 -10.35
C GLY A 834 -30.26 -28.75 -10.85
N VAL A 835 -30.55 -27.69 -10.07
CA VAL A 835 -30.19 -26.32 -10.44
C VAL A 835 -28.76 -26.02 -9.99
N ASP A 836 -27.95 -25.60 -10.96
CA ASP A 836 -26.55 -25.23 -10.80
C ASP A 836 -26.40 -24.08 -9.75
N ILE A 837 -25.83 -24.39 -8.57
CA ILE A 837 -25.48 -23.40 -7.52
C ILE A 837 -23.96 -23.12 -7.50
N LEU A 838 -23.55 -22.03 -6.86
CA LEU A 838 -22.12 -21.67 -6.77
C LEU A 838 -21.30 -22.65 -5.91
N GLY A 839 -21.86 -23.18 -4.82
CA GLY A 839 -21.20 -24.15 -3.96
C GLY A 839 -20.18 -23.54 -2.98
N GLU A 840 -19.27 -24.37 -2.46
CA GLU A 840 -18.41 -24.02 -1.32
C GLU A 840 -17.14 -23.24 -1.74
N VAL A 841 -17.11 -21.94 -1.45
CA VAL A 841 -16.00 -21.06 -1.85
C VAL A 841 -14.85 -21.12 -0.83
N LYS A 842 -13.94 -22.07 -1.02
CA LYS A 842 -12.71 -22.24 -0.23
C LYS A 842 -11.54 -21.36 -0.71
N SER A 843 -10.63 -20.99 0.20
CA SER A 843 -9.34 -20.36 -0.12
C SER A 843 -8.28 -21.44 -0.40
N ALA A 844 -7.64 -21.40 -1.57
CA ALA A 844 -6.67 -22.42 -2.02
C ALA A 844 -5.35 -22.45 -1.20
N THR A 845 -5.17 -21.53 -0.25
CA THR A 845 -3.96 -21.40 0.59
C THR A 845 -4.20 -21.60 2.08
N GLY A 846 -5.41 -21.98 2.51
CA GLY A 846 -5.80 -22.12 3.93
C GLY A 846 -5.97 -20.78 4.66
N GLY A 847 -5.03 -19.84 4.47
CA GLY A 847 -5.18 -18.45 4.89
C GLY A 847 -5.97 -17.60 3.88
N LEU A 848 -6.54 -16.49 4.37
CA LEU A 848 -7.09 -15.40 3.57
C LEU A 848 -5.95 -14.47 3.13
N PHE A 849 -6.00 -13.97 1.89
CA PHE A 849 -5.05 -12.98 1.34
C PHE A 849 -3.56 -13.37 1.40
N ALA A 850 -3.21 -14.61 1.05
CA ALA A 850 -1.81 -15.03 0.95
C ALA A 850 -1.06 -14.25 -0.15
N PHE A 851 -0.10 -13.41 0.26
CA PHE A 851 0.75 -12.65 -0.66
C PHE A 851 1.74 -13.58 -1.40
N ARG A 852 1.76 -13.52 -2.73
CA ARG A 852 2.73 -14.23 -3.59
C ARG A 852 3.11 -13.35 -4.77
N TRP A 853 4.40 -13.01 -4.90
CA TRP A 853 4.90 -12.20 -6.01
C TRP A 853 4.79 -12.98 -7.34
N PRO A 854 4.17 -12.42 -8.41
CA PRO A 854 3.90 -13.17 -9.64
C PRO A 854 5.13 -13.46 -10.51
N PHE A 855 6.26 -12.78 -10.29
CA PHE A 855 7.50 -12.98 -11.04
C PHE A 855 8.55 -13.74 -10.22
N GLN A 856 8.21 -14.94 -9.77
CA GLN A 856 9.14 -15.86 -9.11
C GLN A 856 9.86 -16.75 -10.14
N LEU A 857 11.14 -17.07 -9.87
CA LEU A 857 11.98 -17.89 -10.76
C LEU A 857 11.41 -19.29 -11.03
N ALA A 858 10.66 -19.86 -10.07
CA ALA A 858 9.98 -21.14 -10.23
C ALA A 858 8.91 -21.12 -11.35
N HIS A 859 8.22 -19.99 -11.52
CA HIS A 859 7.07 -19.84 -12.45
C HIS A 859 7.46 -19.39 -13.86
N MET A 860 8.76 -19.28 -14.16
CA MET A 860 9.28 -18.79 -15.44
C MET A 860 8.82 -19.60 -16.67
N ARG A 861 8.35 -20.84 -16.48
CA ARG A 861 7.73 -21.64 -17.55
C ARG A 861 6.33 -21.10 -17.90
N HIS A 862 5.43 -21.00 -16.92
CA HIS A 862 4.09 -20.42 -17.11
C HIS A 862 4.18 -18.96 -17.63
N ILE A 863 5.16 -18.17 -17.20
CA ILE A 863 5.41 -16.80 -17.72
C ILE A 863 5.64 -16.79 -19.24
N ARG A 864 6.37 -17.77 -19.80
CA ARG A 864 6.59 -17.87 -21.25
C ARG A 864 5.28 -18.21 -21.97
N ASP A 865 4.57 -19.21 -21.47
CA ASP A 865 3.40 -19.79 -22.14
C ASP A 865 2.16 -18.89 -22.01
N ALA A 866 2.09 -18.07 -20.95
CA ALA A 866 1.09 -17.04 -20.73
C ALA A 866 1.34 -15.73 -21.52
N MET A 867 2.50 -15.54 -22.15
CA MET A 867 2.97 -14.21 -22.58
C MET A 867 2.08 -13.56 -23.65
N SER A 868 1.71 -14.30 -24.68
CA SER A 868 0.86 -13.82 -25.79
C SER A 868 -0.54 -13.46 -25.30
N THR A 869 -1.16 -14.34 -24.50
CA THR A 869 -2.49 -14.12 -23.94
C THR A 869 -2.51 -12.97 -22.94
N SER A 870 -1.47 -12.83 -22.10
CA SER A 870 -1.34 -11.70 -21.17
C SER A 870 -1.19 -10.36 -21.89
N PHE A 871 -0.48 -10.33 -23.03
CA PHE A 871 -0.42 -9.14 -23.89
C PHE A 871 -1.78 -8.81 -24.53
N LEU A 872 -2.55 -9.80 -24.96
CA LEU A 872 -3.91 -9.59 -25.47
C LEU A 872 -4.86 -9.07 -24.37
N ILE A 873 -4.79 -9.63 -23.15
CA ILE A 873 -5.54 -9.15 -21.98
C ILE A 873 -5.18 -7.70 -21.65
N ALA A 874 -3.89 -7.36 -21.64
CA ALA A 874 -3.41 -6.00 -21.41
C ALA A 874 -3.94 -5.00 -22.46
N LEU A 875 -3.92 -5.38 -23.73
CA LEU A 875 -4.36 -4.56 -24.85
C LEU A 875 -5.88 -4.34 -24.82
N LEU A 876 -6.64 -5.43 -24.67
CA LEU A 876 -8.08 -5.46 -24.50
C LEU A 876 -8.51 -4.56 -23.34
N GLY A 877 -8.01 -4.85 -22.14
CA GLY A 877 -8.40 -4.17 -20.91
C GLY A 877 -7.99 -2.69 -20.87
N PHE A 878 -6.85 -2.32 -21.45
CA PHE A 878 -6.50 -0.90 -21.63
C PHE A 878 -7.53 -0.18 -22.51
N PHE A 879 -7.89 -0.76 -23.65
CA PHE A 879 -8.85 -0.14 -24.54
C PHE A 879 -10.25 -0.08 -23.93
N GLU A 880 -10.75 -1.15 -23.31
CA GLU A 880 -12.03 -1.16 -22.57
C GLU A 880 -12.08 -0.09 -21.48
N SER A 881 -11.00 0.06 -20.70
CA SER A 881 -10.87 1.14 -19.72
C SER A 881 -10.95 2.53 -20.36
N SER A 882 -10.31 2.73 -21.51
CA SER A 882 -10.33 4.02 -22.19
C SER A 882 -11.68 4.30 -22.89
N VAL A 883 -12.36 3.26 -23.39
CA VAL A 883 -13.76 3.32 -23.87
C VAL A 883 -14.65 3.83 -22.75
N ALA A 884 -14.57 3.20 -21.58
CA ALA A 884 -15.37 3.55 -20.41
C ALA A 884 -15.07 4.98 -19.94
N ALA A 885 -13.79 5.35 -19.79
CA ALA A 885 -13.41 6.68 -19.34
C ALA A 885 -13.89 7.80 -20.28
N LYS A 886 -13.78 7.61 -21.61
CA LYS A 886 -14.27 8.56 -22.62
C LYS A 886 -15.79 8.69 -22.66
N SER A 887 -16.51 7.58 -22.49
CA SER A 887 -17.98 7.55 -22.58
C SER A 887 -18.68 8.05 -21.32
N LEU A 888 -18.04 7.94 -20.15
CA LEU A 888 -18.47 8.63 -18.93
C LEU A 888 -18.30 10.15 -19.04
N GLY A 889 -17.26 10.60 -19.76
CA GLY A 889 -16.89 12.01 -19.92
C GLY A 889 -16.11 12.55 -18.71
N GLY A 890 -15.66 13.81 -18.83
CA GLY A 890 -15.14 14.54 -17.67
C GLY A 890 -16.23 14.78 -16.63
N SER A 891 -15.86 14.81 -15.35
CA SER A 891 -16.80 15.11 -14.26
C SER A 891 -16.51 16.50 -13.70
N ASP A 892 -17.38 17.47 -14.01
CA ASP A 892 -17.27 18.86 -13.54
C ASP A 892 -17.36 19.00 -12.00
N THR A 893 -17.60 17.90 -11.28
CA THR A 893 -17.69 17.83 -9.81
C THR A 893 -16.36 18.05 -9.08
N ILE A 894 -15.22 17.78 -9.74
CA ILE A 894 -13.88 17.83 -9.12
C ILE A 894 -12.88 18.45 -10.11
N GLN A 895 -12.33 19.60 -9.76
CA GLN A 895 -11.47 20.40 -10.65
C GLN A 895 -10.08 19.76 -10.78
N GLY A 896 -9.48 19.84 -11.97
CA GLY A 896 -8.12 19.32 -12.25
C GLY A 896 -8.03 17.80 -12.50
N MET A 897 -9.15 17.07 -12.51
CA MET A 897 -9.17 15.65 -12.92
C MET A 897 -9.49 15.51 -14.42
N GLU A 898 -8.56 15.98 -15.26
CA GLU A 898 -8.59 15.73 -16.70
C GLU A 898 -8.20 14.29 -17.04
N LEU A 899 -9.00 13.64 -17.90
CA LEU A 899 -8.74 12.30 -18.39
C LEU A 899 -7.47 12.27 -19.25
N SER A 900 -6.56 11.33 -18.95
CA SER A 900 -5.35 11.12 -19.74
C SER A 900 -4.99 9.65 -19.82
N ALA A 901 -4.99 9.10 -21.04
CA ALA A 901 -4.72 7.67 -21.29
C ALA A 901 -3.42 7.19 -20.64
N ASN A 902 -2.36 8.01 -20.60
CA ASN A 902 -1.11 7.64 -19.93
C ASN A 902 -1.23 7.52 -18.40
N ARG A 903 -2.13 8.29 -17.75
CA ARG A 903 -2.42 8.17 -16.31
C ARG A 903 -3.28 6.94 -16.05
N GLU A 904 -4.27 6.68 -16.90
CA GLU A 904 -5.07 5.44 -16.86
C GLU A 904 -4.18 4.20 -16.98
N MET A 905 -3.26 4.14 -17.95
CA MET A 905 -2.33 3.02 -18.13
C MET A 905 -1.48 2.76 -16.87
N ILE A 906 -0.97 3.81 -16.23
CA ILE A 906 -0.20 3.67 -14.99
C ILE A 906 -1.10 3.18 -13.85
N ALA A 907 -2.29 3.78 -13.67
CA ALA A 907 -3.23 3.41 -12.61
C ALA A 907 -3.71 1.95 -12.74
N LEU A 908 -4.11 1.53 -13.94
CA LEU A 908 -4.55 0.17 -14.25
C LEU A 908 -3.40 -0.83 -14.17
N GLY A 909 -2.21 -0.47 -14.64
CA GLY A 909 -1.03 -1.31 -14.58
C GLY A 909 -0.58 -1.59 -13.14
N VAL A 910 -0.52 -0.56 -12.30
CA VAL A 910 -0.21 -0.71 -10.86
C VAL A 910 -1.33 -1.47 -10.14
N ALA A 911 -2.61 -1.19 -10.42
CA ALA A 911 -3.73 -1.91 -9.82
C ALA A 911 -3.68 -3.42 -10.11
N ASN A 912 -3.39 -3.81 -11.36
CA ASN A 912 -3.24 -5.22 -11.74
C ASN A 912 -1.98 -5.86 -11.16
N LEU A 913 -0.86 -5.15 -11.07
CA LEU A 913 0.37 -5.66 -10.43
C LEU A 913 0.18 -5.92 -8.93
N VAL A 914 -0.58 -5.07 -8.23
CA VAL A 914 -0.96 -5.27 -6.82
C VAL A 914 -1.93 -6.44 -6.68
N GLY A 915 -3.03 -6.48 -7.46
CA GLY A 915 -4.00 -7.59 -7.40
C GLY A 915 -3.37 -8.96 -7.73
N ALA A 916 -2.49 -9.01 -8.73
CA ALA A 916 -1.70 -10.18 -9.09
C ALA A 916 -0.84 -10.72 -7.94
N SER A 917 -0.36 -9.84 -7.05
CA SER A 917 0.42 -10.21 -5.87
C SER A 917 -0.43 -10.90 -4.78
N PHE A 918 -1.75 -10.93 -4.94
CA PHE A 918 -2.71 -11.72 -4.17
C PHE A 918 -3.46 -12.73 -5.06
N MET A 919 -2.88 -13.10 -6.21
CA MET A 919 -3.44 -14.04 -7.18
C MET A 919 -4.85 -13.65 -7.68
N SER A 920 -5.16 -12.35 -7.82
CA SER A 920 -6.46 -11.92 -8.33
C SER A 920 -6.63 -12.19 -9.83
N LEU A 921 -7.88 -12.20 -10.29
CA LEU A 921 -8.17 -12.03 -11.73
C LEU A 921 -7.63 -10.69 -12.27
N PRO A 922 -7.28 -10.61 -13.58
CA PRO A 922 -7.02 -9.35 -14.25
C PRO A 922 -8.28 -8.47 -14.25
N ALA A 923 -8.12 -7.18 -13.97
CA ALA A 923 -9.21 -6.27 -13.71
C ALA A 923 -8.97 -4.87 -14.32
N PHE A 924 -9.83 -4.50 -15.27
CA PHE A 924 -9.73 -3.32 -16.14
C PHE A 924 -11.07 -2.62 -16.24
N GLY A 925 -11.10 -1.29 -16.45
CA GLY A 925 -12.28 -0.43 -16.34
C GLY A 925 -13.45 -0.74 -17.28
N GLY A 926 -14.40 -1.57 -16.86
CA GLY A 926 -15.59 -1.90 -17.63
C GLY A 926 -16.59 -0.74 -17.76
N TYR A 927 -17.13 -0.53 -18.97
CA TYR A 927 -18.11 0.52 -19.25
C TYR A 927 -19.43 0.30 -18.51
N GLY A 928 -20.01 -0.90 -18.61
CA GLY A 928 -21.33 -1.19 -18.06
C GLY A 928 -21.44 -0.88 -16.57
N ARG A 929 -20.44 -1.26 -15.77
CA ARG A 929 -20.41 -0.99 -14.33
C ARG A 929 -20.22 0.49 -14.00
N SER A 930 -19.30 1.16 -14.69
CA SER A 930 -19.02 2.56 -14.44
C SER A 930 -20.19 3.47 -14.88
N LYS A 931 -20.91 3.08 -15.94
CA LYS A 931 -22.19 3.69 -16.34
C LYS A 931 -23.25 3.54 -15.23
N VAL A 932 -23.38 2.35 -14.63
CA VAL A 932 -24.30 2.17 -13.51
C VAL A 932 -23.85 3.02 -12.32
N ASN A 933 -22.56 3.01 -11.95
CA ASN A 933 -22.00 3.84 -10.87
C ASN A 933 -22.34 5.33 -11.03
N LYS A 934 -22.22 5.85 -12.25
CA LYS A 934 -22.66 7.22 -12.60
C LYS A 934 -24.17 7.41 -12.42
N SER A 935 -24.99 6.45 -12.87
CA SER A 935 -26.45 6.52 -12.74
C SER A 935 -26.95 6.41 -11.30
N THR A 936 -26.30 5.62 -10.44
CA THR A 936 -26.68 5.42 -9.03
C THR A 936 -26.17 6.53 -8.09
N GLY A 937 -25.67 7.63 -8.65
CA GLY A 937 -25.30 8.84 -7.90
C GLY A 937 -23.83 8.94 -7.49
N GLY A 938 -22.96 8.02 -7.94
CA GLY A 938 -21.52 8.10 -7.72
C GLY A 938 -20.90 9.32 -8.41
N LYS A 939 -20.13 10.12 -7.67
CA LYS A 939 -19.57 11.42 -8.08
C LYS A 939 -18.08 11.55 -7.82
N SER A 940 -17.47 10.63 -7.07
CA SER A 940 -16.03 10.63 -6.78
C SER A 940 -15.43 9.20 -6.73
N PRO A 941 -14.08 9.09 -6.72
CA PRO A 941 -13.40 7.81 -6.57
C PRO A 941 -13.69 7.09 -5.24
N MET A 942 -14.28 7.78 -4.26
CA MET A 942 -14.74 7.19 -3.00
C MET A 942 -15.74 6.05 -3.21
N SER A 943 -16.51 6.05 -4.31
CA SER A 943 -17.37 4.92 -4.70
C SER A 943 -16.57 3.62 -4.92
N SER A 944 -15.36 3.70 -5.48
CA SER A 944 -14.47 2.55 -5.68
C SER A 944 -13.74 2.13 -4.39
N ILE A 945 -13.51 3.06 -3.45
CA ILE A 945 -13.01 2.74 -2.09
C ILE A 945 -14.09 2.01 -1.29
N PHE A 946 -15.34 2.48 -1.31
CA PHE A 946 -16.46 1.78 -0.68
C PHE A 946 -16.71 0.42 -1.31
N LEU A 947 -16.59 0.28 -2.64
CA LEU A 947 -16.70 -1.02 -3.29
C LEU A 947 -15.64 -2.00 -2.78
N SER A 948 -14.36 -1.57 -2.68
CA SER A 948 -13.29 -2.35 -2.07
C SER A 948 -13.62 -2.79 -0.64
N LEU A 949 -14.08 -1.86 0.20
CA LEU A 949 -14.44 -2.16 1.60
C LEU A 949 -15.63 -3.14 1.69
N ILE A 950 -16.67 -2.97 0.88
CA ILE A 950 -17.82 -3.89 0.84
C ILE A 950 -17.40 -5.26 0.28
N SER A 951 -16.43 -5.32 -0.64
CA SER A 951 -15.86 -6.57 -1.15
C SER A 951 -15.11 -7.33 -0.07
N LEU A 952 -14.27 -6.62 0.71
CA LEU A 952 -13.56 -7.18 1.85
C LEU A 952 -14.54 -7.71 2.92
N LEU A 953 -15.56 -6.92 3.29
CA LEU A 953 -16.62 -7.36 4.20
C LEU A 953 -17.40 -8.56 3.64
N SER A 954 -17.59 -8.65 2.33
CA SER A 954 -18.27 -9.78 1.70
C SER A 954 -17.46 -11.07 1.76
N ILE A 955 -16.14 -11.00 1.55
CA ILE A 955 -15.23 -12.15 1.73
C ILE A 955 -15.22 -12.62 3.19
N LEU A 956 -15.25 -11.69 4.15
CA LEU A 956 -15.17 -12.01 5.58
C LEU A 956 -16.47 -12.53 6.19
N PHE A 957 -17.64 -12.04 5.75
CA PHE A 957 -18.93 -12.32 6.42
C PHE A 957 -20.00 -12.96 5.52
N LEU A 958 -20.02 -12.66 4.22
CA LEU A 958 -21.10 -13.09 3.30
C LEU A 958 -20.70 -14.31 2.44
N LEU A 959 -19.41 -14.66 2.39
CA LEU A 959 -18.88 -15.71 1.51
C LEU A 959 -19.63 -17.06 1.58
N PRO A 960 -20.03 -17.58 2.76
CA PRO A 960 -20.76 -18.85 2.83
C PRO A 960 -22.27 -18.71 2.55
N GLU A 961 -22.84 -17.49 2.59
CA GLU A 961 -24.21 -17.25 2.12
C GLU A 961 -24.31 -17.31 0.60
N PHE A 962 -23.18 -17.13 -0.11
CA PHE A 962 -23.11 -17.35 -1.56
C PHE A 962 -23.14 -18.84 -1.95
N TYR A 963 -23.17 -19.79 -1.00
CA TYR A 963 -23.27 -21.23 -1.32
C TYR A 963 -24.55 -21.54 -2.13
N TYR A 964 -25.71 -21.09 -1.63
CA TYR A 964 -27.04 -21.29 -2.26
C TYR A 964 -27.33 -20.27 -3.37
N LEU A 965 -26.30 -19.69 -3.98
CA LEU A 965 -26.46 -18.67 -5.03
C LEU A 965 -26.63 -19.36 -6.39
N PRO A 966 -27.79 -19.27 -7.06
CA PRO A 966 -28.03 -20.03 -8.29
C PRO A 966 -27.29 -19.39 -9.47
N LYS A 967 -26.43 -20.15 -10.16
CA LYS A 967 -25.71 -19.68 -11.36
C LYS A 967 -26.67 -19.12 -12.44
N PRO A 968 -27.88 -19.68 -12.68
CA PRO A 968 -28.81 -19.13 -13.69
C PRO A 968 -29.24 -17.69 -13.41
N VAL A 969 -29.38 -17.31 -12.13
CA VAL A 969 -29.74 -15.93 -11.76
C VAL A 969 -28.57 -14.99 -12.03
N LEU A 970 -27.34 -15.44 -11.77
CA LEU A 970 -26.12 -14.67 -12.07
C LEU A 970 -25.99 -14.42 -13.57
N SER A 971 -26.22 -15.46 -14.38
CA SER A 971 -26.24 -15.36 -15.83
C SER A 971 -27.29 -14.35 -16.31
N SER A 972 -28.51 -14.38 -15.75
CA SER A 972 -29.53 -13.38 -16.09
C SER A 972 -29.22 -11.95 -15.64
N MET A 973 -28.41 -11.73 -14.59
CA MET A 973 -27.88 -10.39 -14.31
C MET A 973 -26.91 -9.94 -15.40
N ILE A 974 -26.04 -10.84 -15.86
CA ILE A 974 -25.05 -10.59 -16.92
C ILE A 974 -25.77 -10.33 -18.26
N SER A 975 -26.84 -11.08 -18.58
CA SER A 975 -27.73 -10.85 -19.72
C SER A 975 -28.38 -9.45 -19.71
N VAL A 976 -28.77 -8.93 -18.55
CA VAL A 976 -29.31 -7.56 -18.43
C VAL A 976 -28.22 -6.48 -18.63
N VAL A 977 -26.99 -6.75 -18.20
CA VAL A 977 -25.84 -5.87 -18.49
C VAL A 977 -25.54 -5.88 -19.99
N ALA A 978 -25.51 -7.06 -20.63
CA ALA A 978 -25.36 -7.22 -22.07
C ALA A 978 -26.41 -6.44 -22.88
N TRP A 979 -27.69 -6.53 -22.49
CA TRP A 979 -28.76 -5.72 -23.09
C TRP A 979 -28.51 -4.20 -22.98
N SER A 980 -27.91 -3.73 -21.88
CA SER A 980 -27.54 -2.30 -21.71
C SER A 980 -26.40 -1.84 -22.63
N LEU A 981 -25.59 -2.76 -23.16
CA LEU A 981 -24.56 -2.45 -24.17
C LEU A 981 -25.18 -2.37 -25.58
N ILE A 982 -26.11 -3.28 -25.88
CA ILE A 982 -26.80 -3.34 -27.18
C ILE A 982 -27.75 -2.14 -27.38
N GLU A 983 -28.45 -1.69 -26.33
CA GLU A 983 -29.43 -0.57 -26.38
C GLU A 983 -28.85 0.74 -26.95
N GLU A 984 -27.52 0.95 -26.90
CA GLU A 984 -26.88 2.19 -27.35
C GLU A 984 -26.54 2.24 -28.84
N ALA A 985 -26.49 1.09 -29.53
CA ALA A 985 -26.09 1.02 -30.94
C ALA A 985 -27.06 1.73 -31.92
N PRO A 986 -28.40 1.57 -31.81
CA PRO A 986 -29.34 2.07 -32.82
C PRO A 986 -29.32 3.59 -32.98
N HIS A 987 -29.07 4.35 -31.90
CA HIS A 987 -28.97 5.80 -31.95
C HIS A 987 -27.84 6.25 -32.88
N ASP A 988 -26.63 5.75 -32.65
CA ASP A 988 -25.44 6.16 -33.42
C ASP A 988 -25.49 5.62 -34.85
N ILE A 989 -26.06 4.44 -35.08
CA ILE A 989 -26.38 3.93 -36.43
C ILE A 989 -27.31 4.91 -37.16
N SER A 990 -28.40 5.35 -36.52
CA SER A 990 -29.35 6.30 -37.14
C SER A 990 -28.69 7.65 -37.47
N PHE A 991 -27.73 8.09 -36.65
CA PHE A 991 -26.93 9.28 -36.90
C PHE A 991 -26.02 9.10 -38.13
N PHE A 992 -25.23 8.02 -38.18
CA PHE A 992 -24.32 7.77 -39.31
C PHE A 992 -25.08 7.54 -40.64
N VAL A 993 -26.24 6.87 -40.62
CA VAL A 993 -27.12 6.77 -41.79
C VAL A 993 -27.62 8.15 -42.22
N ARG A 994 -28.07 9.00 -41.28
CA ARG A 994 -28.56 10.36 -41.56
C ARG A 994 -27.48 11.25 -42.21
N ILE A 995 -26.21 11.12 -41.81
CA ILE A 995 -25.10 11.88 -42.41
C ILE A 995 -24.40 11.16 -43.59
N ARG A 996 -24.92 10.00 -44.05
CA ARG A 996 -24.32 9.16 -45.11
C ARG A 996 -22.87 8.71 -44.81
N GLY A 997 -22.57 8.45 -43.54
CA GLY A 997 -21.28 7.97 -43.02
C GLY A 997 -21.03 6.48 -43.31
N TRP A 998 -20.94 6.11 -44.60
CA TRP A 998 -20.85 4.72 -45.02
C TRP A 998 -19.55 4.02 -44.62
N LYS A 999 -18.44 4.75 -44.45
CA LYS A 999 -17.14 4.16 -44.03
C LYS A 999 -17.17 3.79 -42.55
N GLU A 1000 -17.82 4.65 -41.77
CA GLU A 1000 -18.01 4.55 -40.33
C GLU A 1000 -18.94 3.36 -40.02
N LEU A 1001 -20.05 3.25 -40.76
CA LEU A 1001 -20.95 2.08 -40.72
C LEU A 1001 -20.25 0.79 -41.16
N LEU A 1002 -19.43 0.82 -42.22
CA LEU A 1002 -18.69 -0.36 -42.69
C LEU A 1002 -17.65 -0.83 -41.67
N LEU A 1003 -16.88 0.08 -41.06
CA LEU A 1003 -15.94 -0.24 -39.98
C LEU A 1003 -16.66 -0.88 -38.79
N MET A 1004 -17.77 -0.27 -38.37
CA MET A 1004 -18.60 -0.76 -37.27
C MET A 1004 -19.16 -2.16 -37.55
N ALA A 1005 -19.63 -2.42 -38.78
CA ALA A 1005 -20.14 -3.72 -39.21
C ALA A 1005 -19.05 -4.79 -39.33
N ILE A 1006 -17.85 -4.45 -39.84
CA ILE A 1006 -16.71 -5.37 -39.90
C ILE A 1006 -16.32 -5.84 -38.50
N ILE A 1007 -16.22 -4.93 -37.54
CA ILE A 1007 -15.90 -5.26 -36.13
C ILE A 1007 -16.99 -6.17 -35.56
N PHE A 1008 -18.26 -5.79 -35.71
CA PHE A 1008 -19.40 -6.56 -35.18
C PHE A 1008 -19.45 -7.99 -35.72
N LEU A 1009 -19.33 -8.17 -37.03
CA LEU A 1009 -19.35 -9.48 -37.67
C LEU A 1009 -18.11 -10.31 -37.31
N SER A 1010 -16.90 -9.74 -37.38
CA SER A 1010 -15.68 -10.51 -37.10
C SER A 1010 -15.54 -10.94 -35.63
N THR A 1011 -16.07 -10.15 -34.68
CA THR A 1011 -16.17 -10.57 -33.28
C THR A 1011 -17.14 -11.73 -33.07
N ILE A 1012 -18.29 -11.75 -33.75
CA ILE A 1012 -19.32 -12.78 -33.58
C ILE A 1012 -18.95 -14.10 -34.28
N PHE A 1013 -18.43 -14.02 -35.51
CA PHE A 1013 -18.15 -15.19 -36.36
C PHE A 1013 -16.79 -15.85 -36.10
N TYR A 1014 -15.85 -15.16 -35.45
CA TYR A 1014 -14.50 -15.69 -35.20
C TYR A 1014 -14.10 -15.53 -33.74
N SER A 1015 -13.67 -14.33 -33.32
CA SER A 1015 -13.27 -14.05 -31.95
C SER A 1015 -13.22 -12.57 -31.64
N LEU A 1016 -13.37 -12.24 -30.34
CA LEU A 1016 -13.22 -10.88 -29.83
C LEU A 1016 -11.88 -10.24 -30.21
N ALA A 1017 -10.78 -11.00 -30.05
CA ALA A 1017 -9.44 -10.56 -30.36
C ALA A 1017 -9.26 -10.22 -31.86
N LEU A 1018 -9.86 -11.01 -32.77
CA LEU A 1018 -9.80 -10.72 -34.20
C LEU A 1018 -10.55 -9.43 -34.55
N GLY A 1019 -11.74 -9.21 -34.00
CA GLY A 1019 -12.51 -7.99 -34.25
C GLY A 1019 -11.82 -6.72 -33.77
N ILE A 1020 -11.12 -6.79 -32.63
CA ILE A 1020 -10.24 -5.70 -32.16
C ILE A 1020 -9.07 -5.49 -33.12
N ALA A 1021 -8.36 -6.56 -33.48
CA ALA A 1021 -7.18 -6.47 -34.36
C ALA A 1021 -7.54 -5.90 -35.74
N LEU A 1022 -8.66 -6.33 -36.34
CA LEU A 1022 -9.18 -5.79 -37.59
C LEU A 1022 -9.66 -4.34 -37.44
N GLY A 1023 -10.42 -4.02 -36.39
CA GLY A 1023 -10.91 -2.66 -36.17
C GLY A 1023 -9.79 -1.63 -35.94
N ILE A 1024 -8.76 -2.01 -35.19
CA ILE A 1024 -7.56 -1.19 -34.97
C ILE A 1024 -6.71 -1.14 -36.23
N GLY A 1025 -6.47 -2.27 -36.90
CA GLY A 1025 -5.71 -2.32 -38.15
C GLY A 1025 -6.32 -1.43 -39.23
N ILE A 1026 -7.64 -1.50 -39.43
CA ILE A 1026 -8.36 -0.63 -40.37
C ILE A 1026 -8.32 0.84 -39.90
N SER A 1027 -8.49 1.11 -38.60
CA SER A 1027 -8.42 2.49 -38.08
C SER A 1027 -7.02 3.10 -38.26
N LEU A 1028 -5.95 2.35 -37.99
CA LEU A 1028 -4.56 2.74 -38.27
C LEU A 1028 -4.32 2.93 -39.77
N LEU A 1029 -4.76 2.00 -40.62
CA LEU A 1029 -4.62 2.13 -42.07
C LEU A 1029 -5.38 3.35 -42.63
N LEU A 1030 -6.54 3.69 -42.07
CA LEU A 1030 -7.28 4.92 -42.42
C LEU A 1030 -6.54 6.17 -41.96
N VAL A 1031 -5.99 6.20 -40.74
CA VAL A 1031 -5.18 7.32 -40.25
C VAL A 1031 -3.91 7.48 -41.09
N ILE A 1032 -3.18 6.40 -41.36
CA ILE A 1032 -1.98 6.39 -42.22
C ILE A 1032 -2.35 6.92 -43.61
N LYS A 1033 -3.40 6.40 -44.25
CA LYS A 1033 -3.88 6.85 -45.57
C LYS A 1033 -4.33 8.32 -45.61
N HIS A 1034 -4.73 8.89 -44.47
CA HIS A 1034 -5.04 10.31 -44.34
C HIS A 1034 -3.81 11.18 -44.03
N SER A 1035 -2.78 10.62 -43.37
CA SER A 1035 -1.51 11.28 -43.05
C SER A 1035 -0.48 11.19 -44.18
N THR A 1036 -0.59 10.24 -45.11
CA THR A 1036 0.30 10.15 -46.28
C THR A 1036 -0.10 11.07 -47.44
N ARG A 1037 -1.31 11.64 -47.42
CA ARG A 1037 -1.87 12.42 -48.53
C ARG A 1037 -1.59 13.93 -48.37
N PRO A 1038 -0.67 14.53 -49.14
CA PRO A 1038 -0.25 15.92 -48.99
C PRO A 1038 -1.36 16.90 -49.42
N ARG A 1039 -1.86 17.69 -48.46
CA ARG A 1039 -2.96 18.64 -48.66
C ARG A 1039 -2.53 19.95 -49.32
N ILE A 1040 -1.63 19.90 -50.30
CA ILE A 1040 -1.24 21.10 -51.05
C ILE A 1040 -2.43 21.74 -51.78
N GLN A 1041 -2.40 23.06 -51.90
CA GLN A 1041 -3.42 23.87 -52.57
C GLN A 1041 -2.74 24.78 -53.59
N ILE A 1042 -3.30 24.93 -54.79
CA ILE A 1042 -2.89 26.00 -55.72
C ILE A 1042 -3.59 27.28 -55.29
N LEU A 1043 -2.85 28.36 -55.15
CA LEU A 1043 -3.42 29.67 -54.88
C LEU A 1043 -3.62 30.48 -56.17
N GLY A 1044 -4.86 30.90 -56.42
CA GLY A 1044 -5.22 31.90 -57.42
C GLY A 1044 -5.58 33.23 -56.74
N ARG A 1045 -5.39 34.36 -57.44
CA ARG A 1045 -5.73 35.70 -56.95
C ARG A 1045 -7.22 35.97 -57.18
N ILE A 1046 -7.91 36.55 -56.21
CA ILE A 1046 -9.28 37.06 -56.39
C ILE A 1046 -9.22 38.35 -57.20
N PRO A 1047 -9.92 38.47 -58.34
CA PRO A 1047 -9.89 39.66 -59.20
C PRO A 1047 -10.06 40.97 -58.45
N GLY A 1048 -9.21 41.95 -58.79
CA GLY A 1048 -9.22 43.28 -58.15
C GLY A 1048 -8.75 43.33 -56.69
N THR A 1049 -8.18 42.25 -56.13
CA THR A 1049 -7.67 42.22 -54.74
C THR A 1049 -6.35 41.48 -54.61
N ASN A 1050 -5.60 41.75 -53.54
CA ASN A 1050 -4.37 41.02 -53.20
C ASN A 1050 -4.65 39.77 -52.33
N ARG A 1051 -5.87 39.21 -52.39
CA ARG A 1051 -6.24 37.99 -51.66
C ARG A 1051 -6.11 36.75 -52.54
N PHE A 1052 -5.61 35.68 -51.93
CA PHE A 1052 -5.33 34.42 -52.58
C PHE A 1052 -6.17 33.29 -51.98
N GLU A 1053 -6.89 32.55 -52.82
CA GLU A 1053 -7.77 31.43 -52.44
C GLU A 1053 -7.45 30.16 -53.25
N ASN A 1054 -7.97 29.02 -52.78
CA ASN A 1054 -7.66 27.71 -53.38
C ASN A 1054 -8.39 27.51 -54.72
N ALA A 1055 -7.63 27.52 -55.81
CA ALA A 1055 -8.13 27.39 -57.17
C ALA A 1055 -8.75 26.02 -57.48
N GLU A 1056 -8.40 24.97 -56.73
CA GLU A 1056 -9.00 23.63 -56.91
C GLU A 1056 -10.44 23.55 -56.36
N SER A 1057 -10.81 24.34 -55.34
CA SER A 1057 -12.10 24.21 -54.65
C SER A 1057 -13.18 25.24 -55.04
N ASP A 1058 -12.78 26.39 -55.57
CA ASP A 1058 -13.70 27.54 -55.80
C ASP A 1058 -13.73 27.96 -57.28
N GLN A 1059 -13.84 26.98 -58.18
CA GLN A 1059 -13.81 27.16 -59.65
C GLN A 1059 -14.89 28.13 -60.17
N GLN A 1060 -15.94 28.41 -59.39
CA GLN A 1060 -17.01 29.34 -59.74
C GLN A 1060 -16.63 30.84 -59.55
N ARG A 1061 -15.51 31.15 -58.87
CA ARG A 1061 -15.11 32.54 -58.56
C ARG A 1061 -14.29 33.26 -59.64
N GLY A 1062 -13.89 32.58 -60.73
CA GLY A 1062 -13.11 33.21 -61.80
C GLY A 1062 -11.75 33.74 -61.33
N LEU A 1063 -11.02 32.94 -60.53
CA LEU A 1063 -9.73 33.31 -59.96
C LEU A 1063 -8.66 33.54 -61.03
N GLU A 1064 -7.88 34.61 -60.86
CA GLU A 1064 -6.75 34.96 -61.72
C GLU A 1064 -5.53 34.08 -61.37
N PHE A 1065 -4.98 33.40 -62.37
CA PHE A 1065 -3.64 32.81 -62.28
C PHE A 1065 -2.60 33.83 -62.75
N ILE A 1066 -1.51 33.97 -62.01
CA ILE A 1066 -0.41 34.88 -62.37
C ILE A 1066 0.48 34.16 -63.39
N GLU A 1067 0.69 34.79 -64.54
CA GLU A 1067 1.49 34.24 -65.63
C GLU A 1067 2.94 34.00 -65.20
N GLY A 1068 3.54 32.91 -65.69
CA GLY A 1068 4.90 32.49 -65.32
C GLY A 1068 5.08 32.02 -63.87
N CYS A 1069 4.04 32.07 -63.02
CA CYS A 1069 4.13 31.75 -61.59
C CYS A 1069 3.21 30.60 -61.17
N LEU A 1070 3.71 29.74 -60.28
CA LEU A 1070 2.93 28.71 -59.59
C LEU A 1070 3.02 28.91 -58.08
N ILE A 1071 1.91 29.33 -57.46
CA ILE A 1071 1.83 29.54 -56.01
C ILE A 1071 1.23 28.29 -55.36
N VAL A 1072 2.03 27.58 -54.55
CA VAL A 1072 1.65 26.34 -53.88
C VAL A 1072 1.67 26.54 -52.37
N LYS A 1073 0.51 26.34 -51.74
CA LYS A 1073 0.37 26.37 -50.28
C LYS A 1073 0.51 24.98 -49.69
N ILE A 1074 1.31 24.88 -48.63
CA ILE A 1074 1.52 23.66 -47.82
C ILE A 1074 0.90 23.94 -46.43
N PRO A 1075 -0.36 23.54 -46.18
CA PRO A 1075 -1.10 23.91 -44.97
C PRO A 1075 -0.85 22.97 -43.78
N GLU A 1076 0.18 22.11 -43.83
CA GLU A 1076 0.40 21.02 -42.87
C GLU A 1076 1.90 20.69 -42.69
N PRO A 1077 2.26 19.96 -41.61
CA PRO A 1077 3.62 19.44 -41.41
C PRO A 1077 4.11 18.56 -42.57
N LEU A 1078 5.42 18.64 -42.84
CA LEU A 1078 6.10 17.78 -43.82
C LEU A 1078 6.84 16.66 -43.12
N THR A 1079 6.50 15.42 -43.46
CA THR A 1079 7.02 14.20 -42.82
C THR A 1079 7.36 13.14 -43.85
N PHE A 1080 8.14 12.13 -43.46
CA PHE A 1080 8.44 10.98 -44.32
C PHE A 1080 7.19 10.30 -44.94
N ALA A 1081 6.02 10.44 -44.29
CA ALA A 1081 4.76 9.86 -44.74
C ALA A 1081 4.11 10.61 -45.92
N ASN A 1082 4.15 11.95 -45.97
CA ASN A 1082 3.48 12.76 -47.02
C ASN A 1082 4.42 13.36 -48.07
N THR A 1083 5.73 13.47 -47.83
CA THR A 1083 6.65 14.07 -48.81
C THR A 1083 6.87 13.22 -50.07
N GLY A 1084 6.71 11.89 -49.99
CA GLY A 1084 6.77 11.02 -51.17
C GLY A 1084 5.69 11.35 -52.22
N GLU A 1085 4.43 11.51 -51.78
CA GLU A 1085 3.35 11.91 -52.69
C GLU A 1085 3.44 13.40 -53.07
N LEU A 1086 4.06 14.27 -52.25
CA LEU A 1086 4.23 15.71 -52.55
C LEU A 1086 4.95 15.92 -53.88
N LYS A 1087 6.08 15.23 -54.09
CA LYS A 1087 6.89 15.28 -55.32
C LYS A 1087 6.06 14.88 -56.55
N ALA A 1088 5.20 13.86 -56.41
CA ALA A 1088 4.32 13.39 -57.48
C ALA A 1088 3.11 14.31 -57.73
N ARG A 1089 2.53 14.90 -56.69
CA ARG A 1089 1.38 15.82 -56.82
C ARG A 1089 1.81 17.16 -57.41
N LEU A 1090 2.93 17.75 -56.95
CA LEU A 1090 3.55 18.94 -57.56
C LEU A 1090 3.76 18.77 -59.07
N ARG A 1091 4.30 17.61 -59.50
CA ARG A 1091 4.50 17.32 -60.94
C ARG A 1091 3.18 17.27 -61.74
N ARG A 1092 2.05 16.87 -61.14
CA ARG A 1092 0.72 16.98 -61.79
C ARG A 1092 0.27 18.45 -61.88
N LEU A 1093 0.52 19.26 -60.85
CA LEU A 1093 0.21 20.70 -60.90
C LEU A 1093 1.01 21.41 -62.00
N GLU A 1094 2.31 21.10 -62.14
CA GLU A 1094 3.16 21.64 -63.20
C GLU A 1094 2.65 21.35 -64.62
N LEU A 1095 2.18 20.12 -64.87
CA LEU A 1095 1.79 19.65 -66.20
C LEU A 1095 0.35 20.05 -66.57
N TYR A 1096 -0.57 19.99 -65.60
CA TYR A 1096 -2.01 20.02 -65.85
C TYR A 1096 -2.75 21.14 -65.11
N GLY A 1097 -2.11 21.83 -64.16
CA GLY A 1097 -2.75 22.89 -63.36
C GLY A 1097 -3.73 22.42 -62.29
N THR A 1098 -3.88 21.11 -62.08
CA THR A 1098 -4.73 20.51 -61.03
C THR A 1098 -4.17 19.16 -60.57
N GLY A 1099 -4.37 18.81 -59.30
CA GLY A 1099 -3.94 17.54 -58.73
C GLY A 1099 -4.75 16.32 -59.18
N ASP A 1100 -5.95 16.56 -59.74
CA ASP A 1100 -6.94 15.53 -60.11
C ASP A 1100 -6.90 15.13 -61.60
N ALA A 1101 -6.06 15.79 -62.40
CA ALA A 1101 -5.86 15.44 -63.81
C ALA A 1101 -5.33 13.99 -63.97
N HIS A 1102 -5.98 13.23 -64.85
CA HIS A 1102 -5.63 11.83 -65.10
C HIS A 1102 -4.22 11.73 -65.72
N PRO A 1103 -3.32 10.83 -65.23
CA PRO A 1103 -1.91 10.82 -65.65
C PRO A 1103 -1.66 10.59 -67.15
N ALA A 1104 -2.63 10.04 -67.89
CA ALA A 1104 -2.53 9.80 -69.33
C ALA A 1104 -2.92 11.00 -70.22
N LEU A 1105 -3.29 12.14 -69.63
CA LEU A 1105 -3.49 13.38 -70.41
C LEU A 1105 -2.16 13.91 -70.96
N PRO A 1106 -2.14 14.50 -72.16
CA PRO A 1106 -0.99 15.30 -72.60
C PRO A 1106 -0.84 16.56 -71.73
N ARG A 1107 0.38 17.12 -71.68
CA ARG A 1107 0.68 18.34 -70.92
C ARG A 1107 -0.20 19.52 -71.39
N ILE A 1108 -0.79 20.25 -70.44
CA ILE A 1108 -1.73 21.36 -70.70
C ILE A 1108 -1.09 22.74 -70.46
N ARG A 1109 -0.29 22.91 -69.39
CA ARG A 1109 0.45 24.16 -69.13
C ARG A 1109 1.71 24.25 -69.99
N SER A 1110 2.08 25.44 -70.48
CA SER A 1110 3.34 25.65 -71.21
C SER A 1110 4.57 25.40 -70.32
N HIS A 1111 5.78 25.38 -70.88
CA HIS A 1111 7.01 25.33 -70.08
C HIS A 1111 7.23 26.65 -69.30
N GLU A 1112 6.98 27.78 -69.96
CA GLU A 1112 7.15 29.14 -69.41
C GLU A 1112 6.17 29.45 -68.28
N SER A 1113 4.99 28.81 -68.27
CA SER A 1113 3.94 28.91 -67.23
C SER A 1113 4.42 28.64 -65.80
N ASN A 1114 5.61 28.03 -65.62
CA ASN A 1114 6.13 27.59 -64.33
C ASN A 1114 7.55 28.13 -64.06
N SER A 1115 7.90 29.30 -64.63
CA SER A 1115 9.23 29.93 -64.49
C SER A 1115 9.59 30.33 -63.05
N ASN A 1116 8.56 30.60 -62.25
CA ASN A 1116 8.64 30.90 -60.82
C ASN A 1116 7.76 29.92 -60.03
N ILE A 1117 8.23 29.44 -58.88
CA ILE A 1117 7.40 28.72 -57.90
C ILE A 1117 7.51 29.37 -56.52
N ILE A 1118 6.36 29.63 -55.91
CA ILE A 1118 6.25 30.25 -54.58
C ILE A 1118 5.62 29.24 -53.62
N PHE A 1119 6.37 28.80 -52.63
CA PHE A 1119 5.90 27.92 -51.57
C PHE A 1119 5.39 28.75 -50.37
N ASP A 1120 4.08 28.74 -50.13
CA ASP A 1120 3.48 29.24 -48.89
C ASP A 1120 3.56 28.15 -47.82
N ILE A 1121 4.49 28.31 -46.88
CA ILE A 1121 4.82 27.32 -45.84
C ILE A 1121 4.25 27.68 -44.46
N HIS A 1122 3.26 28.58 -44.39
CA HIS A 1122 2.60 28.97 -43.13
C HIS A 1122 2.07 27.77 -42.32
N GLY A 1123 1.69 26.68 -42.97
CA GLY A 1123 1.20 25.45 -42.32
C GLY A 1123 2.28 24.45 -41.91
N VAL A 1124 3.54 24.65 -42.31
CA VAL A 1124 4.65 23.72 -42.03
C VAL A 1124 5.19 23.97 -40.61
N THR A 1125 4.34 23.72 -39.61
CA THR A 1125 4.67 23.91 -38.18
C THR A 1125 5.81 23.01 -37.70
N SER A 1126 6.12 21.95 -38.44
CA SER A 1126 7.28 21.08 -38.23
C SER A 1126 7.66 20.38 -39.54
N ILE A 1127 8.95 20.06 -39.68
CA ILE A 1127 9.48 19.20 -40.73
C ILE A 1127 10.39 18.14 -40.09
N ASP A 1128 10.36 16.90 -40.58
CA ASP A 1128 11.31 15.85 -40.17
C ASP A 1128 12.51 15.74 -41.12
N GLY A 1129 13.50 14.89 -40.79
CA GLY A 1129 14.74 14.77 -41.58
C GLY A 1129 14.49 14.31 -43.02
N SER A 1130 13.67 13.27 -43.20
CA SER A 1130 13.34 12.73 -44.53
C SER A 1130 12.47 13.70 -45.34
N GLY A 1131 11.53 14.39 -44.71
CA GLY A 1131 10.73 15.45 -45.33
C GLY A 1131 11.59 16.64 -45.74
N THR A 1132 12.60 17.00 -44.95
CA THR A 1132 13.60 18.02 -45.31
C THR A 1132 14.41 17.58 -46.53
N GLN A 1133 14.90 16.34 -46.57
CA GLN A 1133 15.63 15.80 -47.73
C GLN A 1133 14.77 15.80 -49.01
N VAL A 1134 13.52 15.32 -48.95
CA VAL A 1134 12.66 15.29 -50.14
C VAL A 1134 12.29 16.71 -50.61
N LEU A 1135 12.12 17.66 -49.69
CA LEU A 1135 11.96 19.08 -50.05
C LEU A 1135 13.23 19.68 -50.68
N GLU A 1136 14.41 19.31 -50.18
CA GLU A 1136 15.71 19.69 -50.74
C GLU A 1136 15.87 19.17 -52.18
N GLU A 1137 15.56 17.89 -52.43
CA GLU A 1137 15.56 17.31 -53.78
C GLU A 1137 14.59 18.03 -54.72
N ILE A 1138 13.40 18.41 -54.23
CA ILE A 1138 12.40 19.15 -54.99
C ILE A 1138 12.95 20.54 -55.37
N VAL A 1139 13.47 21.30 -54.41
CA VAL A 1139 14.05 22.63 -54.63
C VAL A 1139 15.25 22.54 -55.58
N ARG A 1140 16.17 21.60 -55.35
CA ARG A 1140 17.32 21.33 -56.24
C ARG A 1140 16.87 21.03 -57.67
N SER A 1141 15.83 20.22 -57.84
CA SER A 1141 15.24 19.89 -59.15
C SER A 1141 14.54 21.08 -59.83
N TYR A 1142 14.01 22.05 -59.08
CA TYR A 1142 13.56 23.32 -59.67
C TYR A 1142 14.75 24.18 -60.14
N ARG A 1143 15.76 24.38 -59.29
CA ARG A 1143 16.94 25.21 -59.63
C ARG A 1143 17.74 24.64 -60.80
N GLN A 1144 17.89 23.31 -60.88
CA GLN A 1144 18.50 22.62 -62.03
C GLN A 1144 17.72 22.81 -63.35
N ARG A 1145 16.42 23.11 -63.29
CA ARG A 1145 15.56 23.42 -64.45
C ARG A 1145 15.48 24.92 -64.76
N GLY A 1146 16.29 25.76 -64.11
CA GLY A 1146 16.27 27.22 -64.24
C GLY A 1146 15.08 27.91 -63.53
N VAL A 1147 14.22 27.15 -62.84
CA VAL A 1147 13.07 27.71 -62.12
C VAL A 1147 13.54 28.45 -60.86
N ARG A 1148 12.96 29.62 -60.59
CA ARG A 1148 13.20 30.38 -59.36
C ARG A 1148 12.24 29.94 -58.25
N VAL A 1149 12.75 29.84 -57.03
CA VAL A 1149 12.04 29.24 -55.89
C VAL A 1149 12.03 30.23 -54.73
N PHE A 1150 10.83 30.62 -54.30
CA PHE A 1150 10.62 31.54 -53.17
C PHE A 1150 9.82 30.83 -52.08
N PHE A 1151 10.12 31.13 -50.82
CA PHE A 1151 9.36 30.67 -49.67
C PHE A 1151 8.68 31.86 -48.99
N SER A 1152 7.37 31.76 -48.77
CA SER A 1152 6.56 32.81 -48.13
C SER A 1152 5.94 32.31 -46.82
N ARG A 1153 5.73 33.24 -45.88
CA ARG A 1153 5.17 32.96 -44.54
C ARG A 1153 5.94 31.88 -43.76
N GLY A 1154 7.27 31.93 -43.85
CA GLY A 1154 8.17 31.07 -43.07
C GLY A 1154 8.11 31.33 -41.56
N PRO A 1155 8.77 30.49 -40.74
CA PRO A 1155 8.78 30.65 -39.29
C PRO A 1155 9.43 31.99 -38.85
N ALA A 1156 8.59 32.95 -38.43
CA ALA A 1156 9.01 34.33 -38.11
C ALA A 1156 10.04 34.48 -36.96
N ARG A 1157 10.43 33.39 -36.29
CA ARG A 1157 11.55 33.36 -35.34
C ARG A 1157 12.62 32.41 -35.87
N ARG A 1158 13.82 32.92 -36.15
CA ARG A 1158 14.99 32.14 -36.61
C ARG A 1158 15.41 31.00 -35.67
N SER A 1159 15.00 31.06 -34.39
CA SER A 1159 15.19 30.00 -33.41
C SER A 1159 14.16 28.85 -33.50
N HIS A 1160 13.30 28.82 -34.52
CA HIS A 1160 12.30 27.78 -34.71
C HIS A 1160 12.93 26.51 -35.29
N PRO A 1161 12.59 25.28 -34.82
CA PRO A 1161 13.22 24.05 -35.31
C PRO A 1161 13.15 23.87 -36.84
N THR A 1162 12.03 24.20 -37.46
CA THR A 1162 11.86 24.16 -38.93
C THR A 1162 12.88 25.06 -39.65
N TRP A 1163 13.19 26.25 -39.14
CA TRP A 1163 14.16 27.16 -39.77
C TRP A 1163 15.56 26.54 -39.80
N HIS A 1164 16.04 26.05 -38.64
CA HIS A 1164 17.35 25.39 -38.55
C HIS A 1164 17.47 24.13 -39.43
N LEU A 1165 16.37 23.44 -39.74
CA LEU A 1165 16.38 22.30 -40.68
C LEU A 1165 16.47 22.74 -42.14
N LEU A 1166 15.75 23.80 -42.54
CA LEU A 1166 15.85 24.40 -43.89
C LEU A 1166 17.23 25.06 -44.13
N GLU A 1167 17.81 25.65 -43.09
CA GLU A 1167 19.15 26.22 -43.05
C GLU A 1167 20.23 25.12 -43.19
N ARG A 1168 20.23 24.12 -42.31
CA ARG A 1168 21.26 23.06 -42.28
C ARG A 1168 21.20 22.07 -43.44
N SER A 1169 20.06 21.92 -44.10
CA SER A 1169 19.92 21.12 -45.33
C SER A 1169 20.42 21.84 -46.58
N GLY A 1170 20.73 23.13 -46.49
CA GLY A 1170 21.15 23.93 -47.64
C GLY A 1170 20.00 24.41 -48.54
N ILE A 1171 18.72 24.16 -48.18
CA ILE A 1171 17.56 24.68 -48.93
C ILE A 1171 17.63 26.21 -49.03
N VAL A 1172 18.00 26.90 -47.94
CA VAL A 1172 18.19 28.36 -47.94
C VAL A 1172 19.25 28.80 -48.95
N ALA A 1173 20.38 28.07 -49.03
CA ALA A 1173 21.44 28.37 -49.99
C ALA A 1173 21.02 28.11 -51.44
N LEU A 1174 20.29 27.01 -51.71
CA LEU A 1174 19.80 26.66 -53.05
C LEU A 1174 18.80 27.66 -53.62
N CYS A 1175 17.96 28.27 -52.77
CA CYS A 1175 17.01 29.28 -53.22
C CYS A 1175 17.73 30.55 -53.69
N GLY A 1176 18.75 31.01 -52.94
CA GLY A 1176 19.46 32.26 -53.18
C GLY A 1176 19.87 33.01 -51.90
N GLY A 1177 19.78 32.35 -50.74
CA GLY A 1177 20.00 32.95 -49.42
C GLY A 1177 18.70 33.36 -48.73
N GLU A 1178 18.83 34.06 -47.60
CA GLU A 1178 17.69 34.47 -46.76
C GLU A 1178 16.71 35.42 -47.47
N SER A 1179 17.14 36.13 -48.51
CA SER A 1179 16.29 37.05 -49.29
C SER A 1179 15.09 36.37 -49.95
N HIS A 1180 15.19 35.07 -50.21
CA HIS A 1180 14.13 34.28 -50.83
C HIS A 1180 13.11 33.72 -49.79
N PHE A 1181 13.25 34.08 -48.52
CA PHE A 1181 12.35 33.73 -47.43
C PHE A 1181 11.59 34.97 -46.93
N VAL A 1182 10.46 35.23 -47.58
CA VAL A 1182 9.68 36.47 -47.46
C VAL A 1182 8.48 36.34 -46.52
N MET A 1183 7.95 37.48 -46.07
CA MET A 1183 6.88 37.52 -45.06
C MET A 1183 5.51 37.13 -45.63
N ASP A 1184 5.23 37.42 -46.90
CA ASP A 1184 3.99 37.04 -47.57
C ASP A 1184 4.16 36.69 -49.07
N VAL A 1185 3.05 36.37 -49.73
CA VAL A 1185 3.00 35.93 -51.14
C VAL A 1185 3.15 37.11 -52.11
N GLU A 1186 2.75 38.32 -51.71
CA GLU A 1186 2.87 39.53 -52.54
C GLU A 1186 4.31 40.01 -52.59
N GLU A 1187 5.03 39.94 -51.46
CA GLU A 1187 6.48 40.17 -51.41
C GLU A 1187 7.22 39.19 -52.34
N ALA A 1188 6.88 37.90 -52.32
CA ALA A 1188 7.45 36.91 -53.24
C ALA A 1188 7.21 37.26 -54.71
N LEU A 1189 6.01 37.72 -55.07
CA LEU A 1189 5.68 38.12 -56.43
C LEU A 1189 6.48 39.35 -56.88
N ARG A 1190 6.59 40.38 -56.02
CA ARG A 1190 7.45 41.55 -56.29
C ARG A 1190 8.92 41.15 -56.49
N TRP A 1191 9.43 40.14 -55.78
CA TRP A 1191 10.76 39.58 -56.02
C TRP A 1191 10.86 38.85 -57.37
N THR A 1192 9.82 38.09 -57.80
CA THR A 1192 9.82 37.46 -59.14
C THR A 1192 9.87 38.50 -60.27
N GLU A 1193 9.12 39.59 -60.15
CA GLU A 1193 9.10 40.72 -61.09
C GLU A 1193 10.45 41.47 -61.10
N TYR A 1194 11.01 41.73 -59.92
CA TYR A 1194 12.30 42.40 -59.76
C TYR A 1194 13.44 41.60 -60.42
N GLU A 1195 13.52 40.29 -60.18
CA GLU A 1195 14.52 39.45 -60.83
C GLU A 1195 14.31 39.30 -62.35
N GLU A 1196 13.07 39.35 -62.85
CA GLU A 1196 12.83 39.41 -64.31
C GLU A 1196 13.30 40.73 -64.91
N SER A 1197 13.17 41.85 -64.19
CA SER A 1197 13.72 43.14 -64.62
C SER A 1197 15.25 43.12 -64.72
N ILE A 1198 15.93 42.38 -63.82
CA ILE A 1198 17.38 42.17 -63.86
C ILE A 1198 17.76 41.22 -65.01
N GLY A 1199 17.07 40.10 -65.17
CA GLY A 1199 17.30 39.14 -66.26
C GLY A 1199 17.17 39.80 -67.64
N ARG A 1200 16.10 40.58 -67.87
CA ARG A 1200 15.89 41.33 -69.12
C ARG A 1200 16.98 42.39 -69.35
N ARG A 1201 17.49 43.05 -68.30
CA ARG A 1201 18.66 43.95 -68.42
C ARG A 1201 19.93 43.19 -68.81
N SER A 1202 20.18 42.00 -68.25
CA SER A 1202 21.35 41.18 -68.58
C SER A 1202 21.34 40.65 -70.02
N VAL A 1203 20.16 40.35 -70.58
CA VAL A 1203 20.02 39.95 -71.99
C VAL A 1203 20.25 41.16 -72.90
N ASN A 1204 19.61 42.30 -72.60
CA ASN A 1204 19.77 43.52 -73.39
C ASN A 1204 21.20 44.11 -73.35
N SER A 1205 22.02 43.79 -72.34
CA SER A 1205 23.44 44.16 -72.32
C SER A 1205 24.32 43.29 -73.24
N ASN A 1206 23.88 42.10 -73.62
CA ASN A 1206 24.56 41.28 -74.64
C ASN A 1206 24.10 41.65 -76.05
N SER A 1207 22.82 41.95 -76.27
CA SER A 1207 22.30 42.44 -77.57
C SER A 1207 22.69 43.89 -77.91
N ALA A 1208 23.73 44.41 -77.26
CA ALA A 1208 24.34 45.73 -77.50
C ALA A 1208 25.87 45.59 -77.73
N ARG A 1209 26.32 44.40 -78.14
CA ARG A 1209 27.73 44.05 -78.38
C ARG A 1209 27.99 43.18 -79.63
N ASP A 1210 26.94 42.88 -80.39
CA ASP A 1210 27.00 42.38 -81.78
C ASP A 1210 26.57 43.53 -82.72
#